data_AF-A0AAX6MK29-F1
#
_entry.id   AF-A0AAX6MK29-F1
#
_cell.length_a   1.000
_cell.length_b   1.000
_cell.length_c   1.000
_cell.angle_alpha   90.00
_cell.angle_beta   90.00
_cell.angle_gamma   90.00
#
_symmetry.space_group_name_H-M   'P 1'
#
loop_
_entity.id
_entity.type
_entity.pdbx_description
1 polymer ?
#
loop_
_entity_poly.entity_id
_entity_poly.type
_entity_poly.pdbx_seq_one_letter_code
_entity_poly.pdbx_strand_id
1 'polypeptide(L)'
;MEAIDIEHDLVVVEEFDALTKGLVHSAVSAAVAIMLSIPFLSRIPLTEVVGNRSIEVNVAELEAKADEGVKRYPAKQHARKVAKELGADNGIIYLPGQLESTWEDSDQGPPFRQRRYFYYLTGIDFPGCSVTYDIAADKLTLWIPFTPPATILWFGKTPTLEECLARSDVHDVKYIGELPAYLSARLTTIKSLYALRSAQLPKFDGFEQLRSSLKIDVTSLQPAIDEARVIKSDYEVAMIRRANEISSAAHRKVALQLSGMKNECEIEAAFSAACRAANAKAQAYPIIAGSGSNASTLHYEANNEPLAGRQLVVLDAGTEWSCYASDITRTLPLGPRYRFNLEARAIYELVHKMQDECIQRIKPGVIFRDLQLHATFIAVQGLLELGILHNGTAEEIFKNGTGAAFFPHGLGHHVGLDVHELVSSLFISPLIPLKPLSLLYPQQQPSTPVPLCSSDSNKNLSPSVLSKDLLRPAGEGMWGKRRPIGPQSVRAMIKQAASNATPTPSSPTNTDTSTSQDPQSPSTVTESSPTQSANPPLPPSPPPVAAEPTSQPSSRKNSDNSIVNGDIDPPLPPEPQPRRLASPPQRQQSISQPTSKSKKSKRPVHSTLQPNMVVTVEPGIYFCRPYIEAYFLRRPEHARYIDAAALERYWAVGGVRVEDCVLVTHDGCEDLTTAPKGGELLRLMGYA
;
A
#
# COMPACT_ATOMS: atom_id res chain seq x y z
N MET A 1 -2.95 3.48 78.98
CA MET A 1 -2.05 3.51 77.82
C MET A 1 -2.02 2.14 77.14
N GLU A 2 -3.16 1.43 77.05
CA GLU A 2 -4.31 1.70 76.15
C GLU A 2 -4.05 1.17 74.74
N ALA A 3 -4.52 -0.05 74.51
CA ALA A 3 -5.03 -0.42 73.20
C ALA A 3 -6.34 0.36 72.97
N ILE A 4 -6.58 0.78 71.73
CA ILE A 4 -7.89 1.28 71.29
C ILE A 4 -8.47 0.20 70.39
N ASP A 5 -9.60 -0.32 70.81
CA ASP A 5 -10.35 -1.37 70.12
C ASP A 5 -11.40 -0.72 69.21
N ILE A 6 -11.55 -1.21 67.97
CA ILE A 6 -12.58 -0.76 67.02
C ILE A 6 -13.06 -1.96 66.20
N GLU A 7 -13.84 -2.84 66.82
CA GLU A 7 -14.92 -3.53 66.12
C GLU A 7 -16.02 -2.51 65.81
N HIS A 8 -16.48 -2.40 64.55
CA HIS A 8 -17.86 -2.05 64.19
C HIS A 8 -18.13 -2.35 62.69
N ASP A 9 -19.41 -2.60 62.38
CA ASP A 9 -20.04 -2.55 61.06
C ASP A 9 -19.49 -3.44 59.93
N LEU A 10 -19.73 -4.76 60.06
CA LEU A 10 -19.70 -5.72 58.95
C LEU A 10 -21.11 -6.26 58.61
N VAL A 11 -22.13 -5.38 58.64
CA VAL A 11 -23.56 -5.75 58.48
C VAL A 11 -24.28 -4.84 57.46
N VAL A 12 -23.84 -4.86 56.20
CA VAL A 12 -24.51 -4.13 55.08
C VAL A 12 -24.57 -4.93 53.77
N VAL A 13 -23.67 -5.91 53.57
CA VAL A 13 -23.42 -6.49 52.23
C VAL A 13 -24.44 -7.58 51.83
N GLU A 14 -25.03 -8.32 52.77
CA GLU A 14 -25.90 -9.47 52.43
C GLU A 14 -27.35 -9.09 52.05
N GLU A 15 -27.95 -8.04 52.66
CA GLU A 15 -29.33 -7.66 52.34
C GLU A 15 -29.49 -7.09 50.93
N PHE A 16 -28.46 -6.42 50.39
CA PHE A 16 -28.52 -5.78 49.07
C PHE A 16 -28.52 -6.78 47.91
N ASP A 17 -27.83 -7.91 48.09
CA ASP A 17 -27.77 -9.01 47.11
C ASP A 17 -29.05 -9.87 47.12
N ALA A 18 -29.74 -9.97 48.26
CA ALA A 18 -31.07 -10.58 48.36
C ALA A 18 -32.15 -9.75 47.65
N LEU A 19 -32.16 -8.42 47.88
CA LEU A 19 -33.19 -7.53 47.34
C LEU A 19 -33.15 -7.45 45.80
N THR A 20 -31.94 -7.39 45.23
CA THR A 20 -31.71 -7.28 43.79
C THR A 20 -32.10 -8.56 43.04
N LYS A 21 -31.78 -9.74 43.59
CA LYS A 21 -32.16 -11.04 43.00
C LYS A 21 -33.68 -11.25 42.97
N GLY A 22 -34.40 -10.81 44.00
CA GLY A 22 -35.86 -10.85 44.04
C GLY A 22 -36.53 -9.99 42.95
N LEU A 23 -35.99 -8.79 42.71
CA LEU A 23 -36.56 -7.84 41.74
C LEU A 23 -36.47 -8.36 40.28
N VAL A 24 -35.33 -8.93 39.91
CA VAL A 24 -35.10 -9.48 38.56
C VAL A 24 -36.02 -10.67 38.27
N HIS A 25 -36.19 -11.59 39.23
CA HIS A 25 -37.07 -12.75 39.06
C HIS A 25 -38.54 -12.35 38.88
N SER A 26 -39.00 -11.32 39.60
CA SER A 26 -40.37 -10.79 39.48
C SER A 26 -40.63 -10.19 38.10
N ALA A 27 -39.72 -9.34 37.62
CA ALA A 27 -39.85 -8.67 36.32
C ALA A 27 -39.88 -9.66 35.13
N VAL A 28 -39.01 -10.68 35.14
CA VAL A 28 -38.99 -11.72 34.09
C VAL A 28 -40.27 -12.56 34.10
N SER A 29 -40.76 -12.95 35.27
CA SER A 29 -42.00 -13.75 35.40
C SER A 29 -43.23 -12.98 34.89
N ALA A 30 -43.33 -11.68 35.21
CA ALA A 30 -44.40 -10.82 34.71
C ALA A 30 -44.38 -10.66 33.18
N ALA A 31 -43.20 -10.47 32.58
CA ALA A 31 -43.05 -10.35 31.12
C ALA A 31 -43.49 -11.63 30.38
N VAL A 32 -43.15 -12.81 30.92
CA VAL A 32 -43.56 -14.10 30.35
C VAL A 32 -45.07 -14.30 30.46
N ALA A 33 -45.68 -13.95 31.60
CA ALA A 33 -47.14 -14.04 31.78
C ALA A 33 -47.94 -13.15 30.80
N ILE A 34 -47.42 -11.96 30.49
CA ILE A 34 -48.03 -11.03 29.52
C ILE A 34 -47.92 -11.57 28.08
N MET A 35 -46.79 -12.20 27.69
CA MET A 35 -46.67 -12.82 26.36
C MET A 35 -47.60 -14.03 26.18
N LEU A 36 -47.90 -14.76 27.24
CA LEU A 36 -48.73 -15.99 27.18
C LEU A 36 -50.24 -15.73 27.23
N SER A 37 -50.70 -14.48 27.31
CA SER A 37 -52.11 -14.13 27.56
C SER A 37 -52.80 -13.35 26.43
N ILE A 38 -52.27 -13.39 25.19
CA ILE A 38 -52.87 -12.73 24.00
C ILE A 38 -53.45 -13.77 23.01
N PRO A 39 -54.77 -14.06 23.03
CA PRO A 39 -55.36 -15.18 22.30
C PRO A 39 -55.89 -14.81 20.90
N PHE A 40 -55.09 -14.18 20.02
CA PHE A 40 -55.52 -13.99 18.62
C PHE A 40 -54.37 -13.85 17.59
N LEU A 41 -53.97 -14.98 16.96
CA LEU A 41 -53.54 -15.07 15.55
C LEU A 41 -53.21 -16.52 15.18
N SER A 42 -54.23 -17.39 15.18
CA SER A 42 -54.10 -18.74 14.61
C SER A 42 -54.52 -18.75 13.13
N ARG A 43 -53.89 -19.60 12.32
CA ARG A 43 -54.19 -19.92 10.90
C ARG A 43 -53.67 -18.96 9.82
N ILE A 44 -52.34 -18.95 9.63
CA ILE A 44 -51.75 -19.01 8.28
C ILE A 44 -50.71 -20.14 8.29
N PRO A 45 -50.73 -21.11 7.36
CA PRO A 45 -49.69 -22.14 7.27
C PRO A 45 -48.47 -21.57 6.52
N LEU A 46 -47.36 -21.36 7.24
CA LEU A 46 -46.05 -21.07 6.65
C LEU A 46 -45.07 -22.19 6.98
N THR A 47 -44.93 -23.11 6.04
CA THR A 47 -43.78 -24.02 5.95
C THR A 47 -42.52 -23.25 5.57
N GLU A 48 -41.35 -23.79 5.93
CA GLU A 48 -40.02 -23.26 5.59
C GLU A 48 -39.70 -21.85 6.12
N VAL A 49 -39.61 -21.74 7.45
CA VAL A 49 -38.71 -20.73 8.05
C VAL A 49 -37.28 -21.12 7.68
N VAL A 50 -36.71 -20.44 6.69
CA VAL A 50 -35.26 -20.51 6.39
C VAL A 50 -34.51 -20.09 7.64
N GLY A 51 -33.79 -21.03 8.25
CA GLY A 51 -33.15 -20.81 9.54
C GLY A 51 -32.10 -19.71 9.45
N ASN A 52 -32.39 -18.56 10.07
CA ASN A 52 -31.49 -17.41 10.15
C ASN A 52 -30.32 -17.72 11.10
N ARG A 53 -29.43 -18.63 10.68
CA ARG A 53 -28.21 -18.98 11.41
C ARG A 53 -27.30 -17.77 11.44
N SER A 54 -27.23 -17.12 12.60
CA SER A 54 -26.04 -16.36 12.98
C SER A 54 -24.83 -17.26 12.79
N ILE A 55 -24.00 -16.96 11.79
CA ILE A 55 -22.70 -17.59 11.63
C ILE A 55 -21.80 -16.96 12.69
N GLU A 56 -21.93 -17.46 13.92
CA GLU A 56 -20.93 -17.26 14.96
C GLU A 56 -19.64 -17.92 14.47
N VAL A 57 -18.72 -17.10 13.96
CA VAL A 57 -17.37 -17.53 13.62
C VAL A 57 -16.70 -17.91 14.95
N ASN A 58 -16.73 -19.20 15.27
CA ASN A 58 -16.14 -19.73 16.51
C ASN A 58 -14.61 -19.57 16.46
N VAL A 59 -14.14 -18.40 16.90
CA VAL A 59 -12.72 -18.00 16.87
C VAL A 59 -11.86 -19.03 17.61
N ALA A 60 -12.34 -19.53 18.75
CA ALA A 60 -11.63 -20.53 19.55
C ALA A 60 -11.47 -21.88 18.81
N GLU A 61 -12.43 -22.30 17.98
CA GLU A 61 -12.27 -23.51 17.15
C GLU A 61 -11.26 -23.34 16.02
N LEU A 62 -11.05 -22.10 15.54
CA LEU A 62 -10.09 -21.81 14.48
C LEU A 62 -8.68 -21.62 15.06
N GLU A 63 -8.58 -21.01 16.24
CA GLU A 63 -7.34 -20.98 17.04
C GLU A 63 -6.94 -22.40 17.50
N ALA A 64 -7.89 -23.28 17.81
CA ALA A 64 -7.63 -24.69 18.11
C ALA A 64 -7.29 -25.56 16.88
N LYS A 65 -7.58 -25.09 15.66
CA LYS A 65 -7.20 -25.74 14.38
C LYS A 65 -5.88 -25.23 13.82
N ALA A 66 -5.25 -24.25 14.46
CA ALA A 66 -3.86 -23.90 14.19
C ALA A 66 -2.94 -25.01 14.70
N ASP A 67 -2.27 -25.69 13.77
CA ASP A 67 -1.30 -26.75 14.05
C ASP A 67 -0.22 -26.26 15.04
N GLU A 68 0.37 -27.14 15.84
CA GLU A 68 1.21 -26.73 16.98
C GLU A 68 2.43 -25.89 16.56
N GLY A 69 2.94 -26.12 15.34
CA GLY A 69 4.01 -25.33 14.74
C GLY A 69 3.62 -23.88 14.37
N VAL A 70 2.33 -23.54 14.33
CA VAL A 70 1.82 -22.20 13.98
C VAL A 70 1.70 -21.27 15.20
N LYS A 71 1.91 -21.78 16.42
CA LYS A 71 1.71 -21.01 17.68
C LYS A 71 2.80 -19.98 17.99
N ARG A 72 3.99 -20.05 17.37
CA ARG A 72 5.16 -19.19 17.66
C ARG A 72 5.74 -18.59 16.38
N TYR A 73 6.10 -17.31 16.42
CA TYR A 73 6.55 -16.58 15.22
C TYR A 73 7.95 -17.04 14.75
N PRO A 74 8.16 -17.40 13.47
CA PRO A 74 9.40 -18.02 12.94
C PRO A 74 10.50 -17.01 12.56
N ALA A 75 10.82 -16.09 13.48
CA ALA A 75 11.83 -15.04 13.31
C ALA A 75 13.24 -15.56 12.91
N LYS A 76 13.71 -16.71 13.44
CA LYS A 76 15.00 -17.32 13.05
C LYS A 76 14.99 -17.78 11.60
N GLN A 77 13.89 -18.39 11.14
CA GLN A 77 13.74 -18.81 9.75
C GLN A 77 13.80 -17.58 8.83
N HIS A 78 13.09 -16.51 9.19
CA HIS A 78 13.10 -15.24 8.48
C HIS A 78 14.50 -14.59 8.45
N ALA A 79 15.20 -14.52 9.59
CA ALA A 79 16.56 -13.95 9.68
C ALA A 79 17.59 -14.71 8.83
N ARG A 80 17.57 -16.04 8.87
CA ARG A 80 18.44 -16.90 8.03
C ARG A 80 18.13 -16.73 6.55
N LYS A 81 16.86 -16.63 6.17
CA LYS A 81 16.41 -16.36 4.80
C LYS A 81 16.89 -14.99 4.31
N VAL A 82 16.78 -13.96 5.14
CA VAL A 82 17.28 -12.61 4.83
C VAL A 82 18.80 -12.60 4.62
N ALA A 83 19.59 -13.27 5.47
CA ALA A 83 21.04 -13.36 5.25
C ALA A 83 21.41 -14.15 3.97
N LYS A 84 20.63 -15.18 3.63
CA LYS A 84 20.76 -15.93 2.37
C LYS A 84 20.50 -15.03 1.15
N GLU A 85 19.39 -14.29 1.10
CA GLU A 85 19.09 -13.40 -0.05
C GLU A 85 20.00 -12.15 -0.08
N LEU A 86 20.56 -11.76 1.07
CA LEU A 86 21.62 -10.75 1.18
C LEU A 86 22.98 -11.24 0.63
N GLY A 87 23.16 -12.56 0.50
CA GLY A 87 24.41 -13.18 0.08
C GLY A 87 25.55 -13.02 1.09
N ALA A 88 25.24 -12.87 2.38
CA ALA A 88 26.21 -12.62 3.44
C ALA A 88 26.33 -13.81 4.41
N ASP A 89 27.58 -14.18 4.72
CA ASP A 89 27.96 -15.18 5.72
C ASP A 89 28.40 -14.53 7.06
N ASN A 90 28.64 -13.22 7.08
CA ASN A 90 29.10 -12.47 8.24
C ASN A 90 28.54 -11.04 8.27
N GLY A 91 28.56 -10.45 9.47
CA GLY A 91 28.08 -9.09 9.74
C GLY A 91 26.95 -9.05 10.76
N ILE A 92 26.62 -7.84 11.21
CA ILE A 92 25.44 -7.56 12.03
C ILE A 92 24.36 -6.95 11.12
N ILE A 93 23.18 -7.55 11.05
CA ILE A 93 21.97 -6.85 10.62
C ILE A 93 21.38 -6.11 11.82
N TYR A 94 21.04 -4.83 11.66
CA TYR A 94 20.38 -4.01 12.66
C TYR A 94 19.12 -3.35 12.09
N LEU A 95 17.98 -3.55 12.75
CA LEU A 95 16.72 -2.87 12.43
C LEU A 95 16.12 -2.23 13.69
N PRO A 96 15.93 -0.90 13.73
CA PRO A 96 15.11 -0.25 14.74
C PRO A 96 13.64 -0.36 14.37
N GLY A 97 12.82 -0.81 15.33
CA GLY A 97 11.36 -0.79 15.26
C GLY A 97 10.80 0.63 15.22
N GLN A 98 9.48 0.73 15.22
CA GLN A 98 8.79 2.01 15.27
C GLN A 98 8.77 2.57 16.70
N LEU A 99 8.91 3.88 16.82
CA LEU A 99 8.67 4.61 18.07
C LEU A 99 7.23 5.11 18.09
N GLU A 100 6.69 5.34 19.29
CA GLU A 100 5.52 6.21 19.44
C GLU A 100 5.85 7.63 18.95
N SER A 101 4.81 8.34 18.57
CA SER A 101 4.85 9.73 18.09
C SER A 101 3.52 10.36 18.42
N THR A 102 3.52 11.56 18.98
CA THR A 102 2.31 12.37 19.11
C THR A 102 2.07 13.19 17.84
N TRP A 103 0.89 13.81 17.75
CA TRP A 103 0.65 14.91 16.84
C TRP A 103 1.37 16.19 17.31
N GLU A 104 1.52 17.15 16.40
CA GLU A 104 2.04 18.48 16.72
C GLU A 104 1.18 19.13 17.82
N ASP A 105 1.84 19.66 18.86
CA ASP A 105 1.24 20.27 20.06
C ASP A 105 0.16 19.41 20.80
N SER A 106 0.26 18.07 20.73
CA SER A 106 -0.66 17.14 21.38
C SER A 106 0.03 16.08 22.24
N ASP A 107 -0.70 15.53 23.22
CA ASP A 107 -0.34 14.29 23.94
C ASP A 107 -0.88 13.02 23.25
N GLN A 108 -1.80 13.18 22.28
CA GLN A 108 -2.33 12.10 21.46
C GLN A 108 -1.47 11.89 20.21
N GLY A 109 -1.54 10.69 19.61
CA GLY A 109 -0.83 10.35 18.38
C GLY A 109 -1.68 9.54 17.39
N PRO A 110 -1.15 9.25 16.19
CA PRO A 110 -1.73 8.26 15.29
C PRO A 110 -1.75 6.86 15.95
N PRO A 111 -2.69 5.98 15.55
CA PRO A 111 -2.63 4.57 15.91
C PRO A 111 -1.26 3.95 15.56
N PHE A 112 -0.66 3.25 16.53
CA PHE A 112 0.64 2.61 16.33
C PHE A 112 0.60 1.57 15.19
N ARG A 113 1.60 1.61 14.31
CA ARG A 113 1.83 0.60 13.26
C ARG A 113 3.31 0.24 13.19
N GLN A 114 3.65 -1.01 13.50
CA GLN A 114 5.04 -1.48 13.44
C GLN A 114 5.60 -1.48 12.01
N ARG A 115 6.90 -1.20 11.88
CA ARG A 115 7.67 -1.32 10.64
C ARG A 115 7.73 -2.77 10.19
N ARG A 116 7.18 -3.10 9.01
CA ARG A 116 7.09 -4.49 8.53
C ARG A 116 8.43 -5.21 8.39
N TYR A 117 9.51 -4.51 8.02
CA TYR A 117 10.87 -5.09 8.02
C TYR A 117 11.35 -5.53 9.41
N PHE A 118 11.05 -4.75 10.46
CA PHE A 118 11.36 -5.12 11.85
C PHE A 118 10.45 -6.26 12.32
N TYR A 119 9.15 -6.17 12.01
CA TYR A 119 8.19 -7.22 12.35
C TYR A 119 8.56 -8.56 11.70
N TYR A 120 9.01 -8.54 10.43
CA TYR A 120 9.44 -9.75 9.72
C TYR A 120 10.56 -10.52 10.43
N LEU A 121 11.48 -9.82 11.10
CA LEU A 121 12.57 -10.43 11.88
C LEU A 121 12.23 -10.66 13.36
N THR A 122 10.98 -10.45 13.82
CA THR A 122 10.67 -10.48 15.26
C THR A 122 9.26 -10.97 15.65
N GLY A 123 8.22 -10.73 14.88
CA GLY A 123 6.82 -10.93 15.31
C GLY A 123 6.36 -9.96 16.41
N ILE A 124 7.05 -8.83 16.62
CA ILE A 124 6.82 -7.91 17.74
C ILE A 124 6.13 -6.61 17.29
N ASP A 125 4.87 -6.45 17.66
CA ASP A 125 4.02 -5.29 17.33
C ASP A 125 3.81 -4.39 18.55
N PHE A 126 4.90 -3.85 19.12
CA PHE A 126 4.86 -2.79 20.13
C PHE A 126 6.08 -1.85 19.99
N PRO A 127 6.02 -0.60 20.52
CA PRO A 127 6.98 0.45 20.21
C PRO A 127 8.33 0.29 20.93
N GLY A 128 9.30 1.13 20.55
CA GLY A 128 10.56 1.29 21.27
C GLY A 128 11.57 0.14 21.11
N CYS A 129 11.22 -0.90 20.34
CA CYS A 129 12.05 -2.09 20.18
C CYS A 129 13.12 -1.93 19.08
N SER A 130 14.16 -2.77 19.13
CA SER A 130 15.17 -2.96 18.09
C SER A 130 15.55 -4.44 17.97
N VAL A 131 16.13 -4.86 16.84
CA VAL A 131 16.61 -6.24 16.64
C VAL A 131 18.02 -6.23 16.04
N THR A 132 18.86 -7.15 16.51
CA THR A 132 20.16 -7.45 15.91
C THR A 132 20.24 -8.92 15.50
N TYR A 133 20.76 -9.19 14.30
CA TYR A 133 21.09 -10.54 13.86
C TYR A 133 22.58 -10.60 13.52
N ASP A 134 23.32 -11.39 14.31
CA ASP A 134 24.72 -11.71 14.08
C ASP A 134 24.78 -12.92 13.16
N ILE A 135 25.09 -12.68 11.88
CA ILE A 135 24.92 -13.68 10.80
C ILE A 135 25.87 -14.88 11.02
N ALA A 136 27.13 -14.61 11.37
CA ALA A 136 28.14 -15.65 11.53
C ALA A 136 27.94 -16.48 12.81
N ALA A 137 27.34 -15.89 13.85
CA ALA A 137 26.97 -16.60 15.07
C ALA A 137 25.54 -17.19 15.05
N ASP A 138 24.77 -16.99 13.95
CA ASP A 138 23.35 -17.33 13.84
C ASP A 138 22.52 -16.79 15.04
N LYS A 139 22.91 -15.65 15.62
CA LYS A 139 22.28 -15.13 16.85
C LYS A 139 21.37 -13.94 16.58
N LEU A 140 20.07 -14.17 16.75
CA LEU A 140 18.99 -13.19 16.60
C LEU A 140 18.51 -12.68 17.97
N THR A 141 18.90 -11.47 18.34
CA THR A 141 18.54 -10.85 19.63
C THR A 141 17.51 -9.73 19.44
N LEU A 142 16.39 -9.82 20.15
CA LEU A 142 15.41 -8.75 20.31
C LEU A 142 15.79 -7.84 21.48
N TRP A 143 15.58 -6.54 21.32
CA TRP A 143 15.85 -5.52 22.32
C TRP A 143 14.56 -4.74 22.60
N ILE A 144 14.03 -4.82 23.81
CA ILE A 144 12.75 -4.21 24.19
C ILE A 144 12.96 -3.05 25.19
N PRO A 145 12.07 -2.05 25.25
CA PRO A 145 12.08 -1.06 26.33
C PRO A 145 11.84 -1.73 27.69
N PHE A 146 12.45 -1.18 28.75
CA PHE A 146 12.00 -1.42 30.12
C PHE A 146 10.86 -0.44 30.44
N THR A 147 9.78 -0.91 31.03
CA THR A 147 8.63 -0.06 31.42
C THR A 147 8.62 0.13 32.95
N PRO A 148 8.90 1.35 33.45
CA PRO A 148 8.84 1.63 34.89
C PRO A 148 7.45 1.38 35.49
N PRO A 149 7.34 0.98 36.76
CA PRO A 149 6.05 0.72 37.40
C PRO A 149 5.06 1.90 37.35
N ALA A 150 5.56 3.15 37.42
CA ALA A 150 4.74 4.34 37.27
C ALA A 150 4.08 4.45 35.88
N THR A 151 4.75 3.99 34.82
CA THR A 151 4.21 3.98 33.44
C THR A 151 3.10 2.95 33.27
N ILE A 152 3.16 1.83 34.02
CA ILE A 152 2.16 0.76 33.96
C ILE A 152 0.76 1.24 34.42
N LEU A 153 0.71 2.23 35.33
CA LEU A 153 -0.54 2.84 35.79
C LEU A 153 -1.32 3.54 34.65
N TRP A 154 -0.61 4.12 33.67
CA TRP A 154 -1.20 4.93 32.61
C TRP A 154 -1.45 4.14 31.32
N PHE A 155 -0.50 3.28 30.93
CA PHE A 155 -0.50 2.62 29.62
C PHE A 155 -0.59 1.09 29.69
N GLY A 156 -0.69 0.53 30.89
CA GLY A 156 -0.69 -0.91 31.13
C GLY A 156 0.71 -1.55 31.00
N LYS A 157 0.75 -2.88 30.97
CA LYS A 157 2.00 -3.65 30.89
C LYS A 157 2.46 -3.79 29.44
N THR A 158 3.73 -3.52 29.18
CA THR A 158 4.42 -4.05 28.00
C THR A 158 4.78 -5.53 28.20
N PRO A 159 4.94 -6.32 27.13
CA PRO A 159 5.38 -7.71 27.24
C PRO A 159 6.79 -7.82 27.85
N THR A 160 6.95 -8.72 28.81
CA THR A 160 8.22 -9.07 29.44
C THR A 160 9.18 -9.80 28.47
N LEU A 161 10.43 -9.99 28.91
CA LEU A 161 11.43 -10.80 28.19
C LEU A 161 10.92 -12.23 27.94
N GLU A 162 10.25 -12.82 28.93
CA GLU A 162 9.71 -14.19 28.88
C GLU A 162 8.51 -14.30 27.94
N GLU A 163 7.56 -13.36 27.99
CA GLU A 163 6.42 -13.31 27.06
C GLU A 163 6.86 -13.08 25.61
N CYS A 164 7.92 -12.29 25.39
CA CYS A 164 8.54 -12.11 24.08
C CYS A 164 9.20 -13.41 23.58
N LEU A 165 9.94 -14.11 24.44
CA LEU A 165 10.52 -15.42 24.13
C LEU A 165 9.45 -16.49 23.86
N ALA A 166 8.32 -16.48 24.57
CA ALA A 166 7.23 -17.40 24.34
C ALA A 166 6.58 -17.19 22.96
N ARG A 167 6.30 -15.92 22.60
CA ARG A 167 5.59 -15.56 21.36
C ARG A 167 6.44 -15.63 20.09
N SER A 168 7.76 -15.44 20.20
CA SER A 168 8.68 -15.38 19.06
C SER A 168 9.86 -16.32 19.22
N ASP A 169 10.32 -16.94 18.12
CA ASP A 169 11.41 -17.92 18.16
C ASP A 169 12.83 -17.32 18.28
N VAL A 170 12.96 -16.00 18.49
CA VAL A 170 14.26 -15.30 18.69
C VAL A 170 15.21 -16.01 19.67
N HIS A 171 16.53 -15.84 19.47
CA HIS A 171 17.54 -16.52 20.28
C HIS A 171 17.70 -15.94 21.69
N ASP A 172 17.39 -14.66 21.88
CA ASP A 172 17.68 -13.89 23.09
C ASP A 172 16.76 -12.65 23.11
N VAL A 173 16.33 -12.22 24.29
CA VAL A 173 15.53 -10.99 24.48
C VAL A 173 16.14 -10.21 25.63
N LYS A 174 16.47 -8.93 25.37
CA LYS A 174 17.21 -8.06 26.29
C LYS A 174 16.58 -6.69 26.41
N TYR A 175 16.97 -5.93 27.43
CA TYR A 175 16.55 -4.54 27.53
C TYR A 175 17.38 -3.66 26.60
N ILE A 176 16.74 -2.70 25.92
CA ILE A 176 17.39 -1.86 24.92
C ILE A 176 18.48 -0.93 25.50
N GLY A 177 18.52 -0.74 26.82
CA GLY A 177 19.65 -0.08 27.51
C GLY A 177 20.98 -0.84 27.42
N GLU A 178 20.97 -2.16 27.18
CA GLU A 178 22.18 -2.97 26.93
C GLU A 178 22.68 -2.85 25.48
N LEU A 179 21.84 -2.41 24.54
CA LEU A 179 22.13 -2.41 23.10
C LEU A 179 23.38 -1.58 22.72
N PRO A 180 23.65 -0.38 23.28
CA PRO A 180 24.87 0.37 23.00
C PRO A 180 26.15 -0.38 23.36
N ALA A 181 26.18 -1.03 24.52
CA ALA A 181 27.32 -1.81 24.98
C ALA A 181 27.52 -3.07 24.11
N TYR A 182 26.42 -3.76 23.78
CA TYR A 182 26.45 -4.91 22.86
C TYR A 182 26.99 -4.54 21.47
N LEU A 183 26.45 -3.48 20.85
CA LEU A 183 26.87 -3.04 19.52
C LEU A 183 28.32 -2.57 19.53
N SER A 184 28.75 -1.83 20.56
CA SER A 184 30.16 -1.44 20.73
C SER A 184 31.08 -2.66 20.80
N ALA A 185 30.73 -3.67 21.59
CA ALA A 185 31.53 -4.87 21.77
C ALA A 185 31.52 -5.83 20.56
N ARG A 186 30.42 -5.92 19.80
CA ARG A 186 30.37 -6.74 18.58
C ARG A 186 31.03 -6.04 17.39
N LEU A 187 30.77 -4.74 17.16
CA LEU A 187 31.25 -4.02 15.97
C LEU A 187 32.73 -3.59 16.05
N THR A 188 33.39 -3.69 17.21
CA THR A 188 34.87 -3.72 17.27
C THR A 188 35.44 -4.96 16.58
N THR A 189 34.75 -6.10 16.66
CA THR A 189 35.18 -7.39 16.11
C THR A 189 34.63 -7.63 14.69
N ILE A 190 33.32 -7.46 14.51
CA ILE A 190 32.59 -7.68 13.26
C ILE A 190 32.47 -6.36 12.52
N LYS A 191 33.26 -6.19 11.46
CA LYS A 191 33.38 -4.92 10.73
C LYS A 191 32.31 -4.66 9.67
N SER A 192 31.31 -5.53 9.52
CA SER A 192 30.18 -5.34 8.59
C SER A 192 28.88 -5.10 9.33
N LEU A 193 28.19 -4.00 8.98
CA LEU A 193 26.91 -3.59 9.55
C LEU A 193 25.90 -3.31 8.43
N TYR A 194 24.77 -4.02 8.45
CA TYR A 194 23.68 -3.89 7.48
C TYR A 194 22.48 -3.20 8.15
N ALA A 195 21.93 -2.17 7.51
CA ALA A 195 20.69 -1.51 7.91
C ALA A 195 19.88 -1.12 6.66
N LEU A 196 18.62 -0.67 6.81
CA LEU A 196 17.80 -0.30 5.65
C LEU A 196 18.21 1.06 5.05
N ARG A 197 18.57 2.02 5.91
CA ARG A 197 18.77 3.46 5.59
C ARG A 197 19.73 4.10 6.59
N SER A 198 20.50 5.11 6.16
CA SER A 198 21.43 5.85 7.04
C SER A 198 20.75 6.47 8.27
N ALA A 199 19.51 6.94 8.15
CA ALA A 199 18.72 7.50 9.25
C ALA A 199 18.24 6.44 10.28
N GLN A 200 18.39 5.16 9.96
CA GLN A 200 18.04 4.00 10.79
C GLN A 200 19.27 3.23 11.29
N LEU A 201 20.47 3.80 11.18
CA LEU A 201 21.67 3.29 11.85
C LEU A 201 21.55 3.46 13.39
N PRO A 202 22.35 2.72 14.17
CA PRO A 202 22.39 2.89 15.63
C PRO A 202 22.66 4.33 16.06
N LYS A 203 22.08 4.73 17.20
CA LYS A 203 22.26 6.06 17.80
C LYS A 203 22.67 5.88 19.26
N PHE A 204 23.96 5.98 19.53
CA PHE A 204 24.53 5.92 20.88
C PHE A 204 25.92 6.57 20.91
N ASP A 205 26.36 6.99 22.08
CA ASP A 205 27.66 7.65 22.27
C ASP A 205 28.82 6.71 21.94
N GLY A 206 29.75 7.17 21.08
CA GLY A 206 30.83 6.34 20.56
C GLY A 206 30.53 5.67 19.20
N PHE A 207 29.28 5.68 18.71
CA PHE A 207 28.95 5.03 17.43
C PHE A 207 29.67 5.69 16.24
N GLU A 208 29.77 7.02 16.17
CA GLU A 208 30.37 7.70 15.02
C GLU A 208 31.90 7.50 14.95
N GLN A 209 32.56 7.41 16.10
CA GLN A 209 33.96 7.00 16.21
C GLN A 209 34.14 5.59 15.64
N LEU A 210 33.29 4.65 16.06
CA LEU A 210 33.33 3.25 15.60
C LEU A 210 33.01 3.13 14.11
N ARG A 211 32.05 3.92 13.62
CA ARG A 211 31.55 3.97 12.23
C ARG A 211 32.67 4.11 11.20
N SER A 212 33.68 4.92 11.50
CA SER A 212 34.87 5.12 10.65
C SER A 212 35.61 3.81 10.31
N SER A 213 35.47 2.78 11.17
CA SER A 213 36.08 1.46 11.00
C SER A 213 35.13 0.40 10.41
N LEU A 214 33.89 0.75 10.08
CA LEU A 214 32.85 -0.20 9.64
C LEU A 214 32.58 -0.11 8.14
N LYS A 215 32.50 -1.28 7.49
CA LYS A 215 31.80 -1.44 6.21
C LYS A 215 30.29 -1.41 6.50
N ILE A 216 29.69 -0.24 6.36
CA ILE A 216 28.24 -0.04 6.53
C ILE A 216 27.56 -0.18 5.16
N ASP A 217 26.56 -1.07 5.09
CA ASP A 217 25.68 -1.22 3.93
C ASP A 217 24.26 -0.78 4.31
N VAL A 218 23.75 0.21 3.56
CA VAL A 218 22.38 0.76 3.67
C VAL A 218 21.61 0.63 2.35
N THR A 219 21.98 -0.38 1.56
CA THR A 219 21.55 -0.57 0.18
C THR A 219 21.06 -1.99 -0.11
N SER A 220 21.74 -3.02 0.40
CA SER A 220 21.46 -4.43 0.08
C SER A 220 20.40 -5.06 0.97
N LEU A 221 20.20 -4.55 2.21
CA LEU A 221 19.33 -5.20 3.20
C LEU A 221 17.83 -5.12 2.86
N GLN A 222 17.34 -3.96 2.41
CA GLN A 222 15.93 -3.86 2.00
C GLN A 222 15.61 -4.84 0.85
N PRO A 223 16.37 -4.86 -0.27
CA PRO A 223 16.22 -5.85 -1.34
C PRO A 223 16.21 -7.32 -0.88
N ALA A 224 17.06 -7.67 0.09
CA ALA A 224 17.12 -9.03 0.63
C ALA A 224 15.88 -9.40 1.46
N ILE A 225 15.32 -8.45 2.23
CA ILE A 225 14.07 -8.68 2.97
C ILE A 225 12.86 -8.66 2.04
N ASP A 226 12.85 -7.81 1.01
CA ASP A 226 11.82 -7.78 -0.03
C ASP A 226 11.73 -9.15 -0.72
N GLU A 227 12.86 -9.72 -1.17
CA GLU A 227 12.89 -11.09 -1.74
C GLU A 227 12.52 -12.17 -0.70
N ALA A 228 12.94 -12.02 0.55
CA ALA A 228 12.58 -12.95 1.62
C ALA A 228 11.06 -12.96 1.91
N ARG A 229 10.33 -11.87 1.70
CA ARG A 229 8.87 -11.76 1.92
C ARG A 229 8.02 -12.30 0.76
N VAL A 230 8.62 -12.68 -0.37
CA VAL A 230 7.88 -13.16 -1.57
C VAL A 230 7.22 -14.52 -1.32
N ILE A 231 8.03 -15.51 -0.95
CA ILE A 231 7.64 -16.89 -0.64
C ILE A 231 7.27 -16.96 0.84
N LYS A 232 6.07 -17.41 1.19
CA LYS A 232 5.60 -17.46 2.58
C LYS A 232 6.04 -18.75 3.28
N SER A 233 6.35 -18.65 4.57
CA SER A 233 6.33 -19.79 5.50
C SER A 233 4.89 -20.17 5.85
N ASP A 234 4.68 -21.36 6.38
CA ASP A 234 3.34 -21.90 6.65
C ASP A 234 2.60 -21.07 7.73
N TYR A 235 3.36 -20.46 8.66
CA TYR A 235 2.86 -19.45 9.60
C TYR A 235 2.30 -18.21 8.86
N GLU A 236 3.04 -17.68 7.90
CA GLU A 236 2.60 -16.51 7.12
C GLU A 236 1.36 -16.83 6.28
N VAL A 237 1.31 -18.02 5.66
CA VAL A 237 0.11 -18.50 4.93
C VAL A 237 -1.08 -18.61 5.88
N ALA A 238 -0.91 -19.16 7.08
CA ALA A 238 -1.98 -19.26 8.08
C ALA A 238 -2.52 -17.89 8.52
N MET A 239 -1.65 -16.89 8.72
CA MET A 239 -2.09 -15.54 9.09
C MET A 239 -2.82 -14.83 7.95
N ILE A 240 -2.33 -14.95 6.70
CA ILE A 240 -3.00 -14.38 5.50
C ILE A 240 -4.35 -15.06 5.24
N ARG A 241 -4.43 -16.39 5.42
CA ARG A 241 -5.69 -17.15 5.38
C ARG A 241 -6.67 -16.63 6.44
N ARG A 242 -6.20 -16.44 7.69
CA ARG A 242 -7.04 -15.93 8.78
C ARG A 242 -7.56 -14.51 8.54
N ALA A 243 -6.74 -13.63 7.95
CA ALA A 243 -7.19 -12.32 7.50
C ALA A 243 -8.28 -12.45 6.42
N ASN A 244 -8.09 -13.34 5.43
CA ASN A 244 -9.06 -13.59 4.36
C ASN A 244 -10.38 -14.18 4.87
N GLU A 245 -10.38 -15.09 5.85
CA GLU A 245 -11.59 -15.60 6.52
C GLU A 245 -12.43 -14.47 7.11
N ILE A 246 -11.80 -13.57 7.87
CA ILE A 246 -12.47 -12.47 8.57
C ILE A 246 -13.02 -11.46 7.55
N SER A 247 -12.20 -11.04 6.58
CA SER A 247 -12.63 -10.14 5.51
C SER A 247 -13.74 -10.76 4.65
N SER A 248 -13.70 -12.08 4.41
CA SER A 248 -14.75 -12.81 3.69
C SER A 248 -16.08 -12.83 4.44
N ALA A 249 -16.05 -13.02 5.76
CA ALA A 249 -17.22 -12.92 6.62
C ALA A 249 -17.77 -11.48 6.66
N ALA A 250 -16.90 -10.47 6.66
CA ALA A 250 -17.28 -9.06 6.61
C ALA A 250 -17.95 -8.68 5.27
N HIS A 251 -17.38 -9.07 4.12
CA HIS A 251 -18.00 -8.94 2.79
C HIS A 251 -19.39 -9.60 2.74
N ARG A 252 -19.49 -10.85 3.24
CA ARG A 252 -20.76 -11.60 3.32
C ARG A 252 -21.80 -10.89 4.19
N LYS A 253 -21.38 -10.27 5.30
CA LYS A 253 -22.26 -9.48 6.20
C LYS A 253 -22.75 -8.20 5.52
N VAL A 254 -21.88 -7.45 4.82
CA VAL A 254 -22.29 -6.28 4.04
C VAL A 254 -23.33 -6.67 2.99
N ALA A 255 -23.07 -7.71 2.19
CA ALA A 255 -24.00 -8.16 1.15
C ALA A 255 -25.41 -8.50 1.71
N LEU A 256 -25.47 -9.09 2.91
CA LEU A 256 -26.72 -9.38 3.61
C LEU A 256 -27.42 -8.14 4.24
N GLN A 257 -26.68 -7.05 4.48
CA GLN A 257 -27.18 -5.85 5.15
C GLN A 257 -27.37 -4.64 4.22
N LEU A 258 -26.88 -4.71 2.98
CA LEU A 258 -26.87 -3.63 1.98
C LEU A 258 -28.26 -3.00 1.76
N SER A 259 -29.34 -3.78 1.91
CA SER A 259 -30.70 -3.29 1.74
C SER A 259 -31.17 -2.30 2.81
N GLY A 260 -30.50 -2.25 3.96
CA GLY A 260 -30.76 -1.25 5.01
C GLY A 260 -29.94 0.03 4.86
N MET A 261 -28.94 0.05 3.96
CA MET A 261 -27.94 1.11 3.86
C MET A 261 -28.35 2.22 2.88
N LYS A 262 -27.91 3.45 3.17
CA LYS A 262 -28.31 4.68 2.47
C LYS A 262 -27.14 5.39 1.78
N ASN A 263 -25.93 5.22 2.29
CA ASN A 263 -24.70 5.88 1.83
C ASN A 263 -23.50 4.92 1.93
N GLU A 264 -22.39 5.32 1.35
CA GLU A 264 -21.15 4.53 1.30
C GLU A 264 -20.48 4.39 2.68
N CYS A 265 -20.65 5.36 3.58
CA CYS A 265 -20.12 5.33 4.95
C CYS A 265 -20.75 4.21 5.80
N GLU A 266 -22.06 3.94 5.62
CA GLU A 266 -22.75 2.82 6.27
C GLU A 266 -22.20 1.46 5.81
N ILE A 267 -21.67 1.35 4.58
CA ILE A 267 -20.97 0.15 4.07
C ILE A 267 -19.60 0.01 4.77
N GLU A 268 -18.79 1.07 4.78
CA GLU A 268 -17.48 1.08 5.46
C GLU A 268 -17.60 0.73 6.95
N ALA A 269 -18.57 1.33 7.63
CA ALA A 269 -18.85 1.10 9.04
C ALA A 269 -19.26 -0.35 9.31
N ALA A 270 -20.12 -0.94 8.47
CA ALA A 270 -20.57 -2.32 8.62
C ALA A 270 -19.43 -3.34 8.41
N PHE A 271 -18.56 -3.11 7.42
CA PHE A 271 -17.37 -3.93 7.19
C PHE A 271 -16.40 -3.82 8.36
N SER A 272 -16.04 -2.59 8.75
CA SER A 272 -15.15 -2.30 9.88
C SER A 272 -15.63 -2.91 11.20
N ALA A 273 -16.95 -2.85 11.46
CA ALA A 273 -17.55 -3.44 12.65
C ALA A 273 -17.53 -4.98 12.63
N ALA A 274 -17.65 -5.60 11.46
CA ALA A 274 -17.53 -7.05 11.32
C ALA A 274 -16.10 -7.54 11.63
N CYS A 275 -15.09 -6.90 11.04
CA CYS A 275 -13.68 -7.22 11.28
C CYS A 275 -13.31 -7.05 12.76
N ARG A 276 -13.73 -5.92 13.38
CA ARG A 276 -13.46 -5.62 14.79
C ARG A 276 -14.15 -6.59 15.75
N ALA A 277 -15.37 -7.04 15.43
CA ALA A 277 -16.06 -8.08 16.21
C ALA A 277 -15.34 -9.45 16.15
N ALA A 278 -14.60 -9.72 15.08
CA ALA A 278 -13.73 -10.89 14.94
C ALA A 278 -12.29 -10.65 15.46
N ASN A 279 -12.09 -9.63 16.31
CA ASN A 279 -10.80 -9.16 16.87
C ASN A 279 -9.78 -8.58 15.86
N ALA A 280 -10.08 -8.53 14.55
CA ALA A 280 -9.25 -7.86 13.57
C ALA A 280 -9.44 -6.34 13.63
N LYS A 281 -8.66 -5.68 14.50
CA LYS A 281 -8.84 -4.25 14.83
C LYS A 281 -8.48 -3.29 13.68
N ALA A 282 -7.51 -3.66 12.86
CA ALA A 282 -6.93 -2.85 11.80
C ALA A 282 -7.38 -3.32 10.40
N GLN A 283 -7.60 -2.37 9.52
CA GLN A 283 -7.76 -2.62 8.08
C GLN A 283 -6.37 -2.55 7.42
N ALA A 284 -6.16 -3.32 6.34
CA ALA A 284 -4.88 -3.38 5.64
C ALA A 284 -4.61 -2.13 4.77
N TYR A 285 -5.68 -1.42 4.42
CA TYR A 285 -5.73 -0.17 3.66
C TYR A 285 -7.06 0.54 3.98
N PRO A 286 -7.24 1.82 3.60
CA PRO A 286 -8.54 2.50 3.69
C PRO A 286 -9.59 1.75 2.87
N ILE A 287 -10.78 1.53 3.43
CA ILE A 287 -11.87 0.84 2.72
C ILE A 287 -12.34 1.70 1.55
N ILE A 288 -12.64 1.05 0.42
CA ILE A 288 -13.12 1.71 -0.79
C ILE A 288 -14.55 1.22 -1.04
N ALA A 289 -15.54 2.10 -0.87
CA ALA A 289 -16.96 1.79 -1.04
C ALA A 289 -17.59 2.61 -2.18
N GLY A 290 -16.98 2.59 -3.37
CA GLY A 290 -17.37 3.45 -4.49
C GLY A 290 -18.67 3.04 -5.18
N SER A 291 -19.74 3.84 -5.05
CA SER A 291 -21.05 3.63 -5.67
C SER A 291 -21.27 4.39 -6.98
N GLY A 292 -21.88 3.72 -7.98
CA GLY A 292 -22.10 4.27 -9.32
C GLY A 292 -20.79 4.78 -9.93
N SER A 293 -20.75 6.04 -10.38
CA SER A 293 -19.54 6.67 -10.94
C SER A 293 -18.30 6.60 -10.02
N ASN A 294 -18.47 6.53 -8.70
CA ASN A 294 -17.36 6.41 -7.76
C ASN A 294 -16.60 5.08 -7.92
N ALA A 295 -17.27 4.02 -8.39
CA ALA A 295 -16.63 2.74 -8.75
C ALA A 295 -15.59 2.88 -9.87
N SER A 296 -15.60 3.98 -10.64
CA SER A 296 -14.57 4.28 -11.65
C SER A 296 -13.26 4.86 -11.07
N THR A 297 -13.27 5.25 -9.79
CA THR A 297 -12.12 5.81 -9.07
C THR A 297 -11.46 4.69 -8.28
N LEU A 298 -10.33 4.20 -8.77
CA LEU A 298 -9.71 2.94 -8.32
C LEU A 298 -9.46 2.86 -6.80
N HIS A 299 -9.02 3.97 -6.19
CA HIS A 299 -8.89 4.14 -4.74
C HIS A 299 -9.80 5.29 -4.30
N TYR A 300 -11.11 5.01 -4.17
CA TYR A 300 -12.08 5.97 -3.68
C TYR A 300 -12.21 5.85 -2.16
N GLU A 301 -11.61 6.78 -1.42
CA GLU A 301 -11.54 6.75 0.05
C GLU A 301 -12.53 7.72 0.74
N ALA A 302 -13.35 8.46 -0.03
CA ALA A 302 -14.21 9.50 0.53
C ALA A 302 -15.53 8.96 1.14
N ASN A 303 -16.02 7.81 0.64
CA ASN A 303 -17.12 7.00 1.19
C ASN A 303 -18.30 7.80 1.74
N ASN A 304 -18.76 8.84 1.04
CA ASN A 304 -19.71 9.82 1.58
C ASN A 304 -20.92 10.11 0.69
N GLU A 305 -21.02 9.47 -0.48
CA GLU A 305 -22.13 9.69 -1.41
C GLU A 305 -23.35 8.79 -1.09
N PRO A 306 -24.56 9.20 -1.50
CA PRO A 306 -25.77 8.40 -1.31
C PRO A 306 -25.89 7.27 -2.35
N LEU A 307 -26.31 6.08 -1.88
CA LEU A 307 -26.53 4.89 -2.71
C LEU A 307 -27.79 4.99 -3.60
N ALA A 308 -28.70 5.92 -3.30
CA ALA A 308 -29.95 6.09 -4.03
C ALA A 308 -29.71 6.44 -5.51
N GLY A 309 -30.30 5.65 -6.42
CA GLY A 309 -30.16 5.84 -7.87
C GLY A 309 -28.86 5.30 -8.49
N ARG A 310 -27.93 4.78 -7.68
CA ARG A 310 -26.70 4.13 -8.15
C ARG A 310 -27.03 2.72 -8.70
N GLN A 311 -26.25 2.26 -9.68
CA GLN A 311 -26.46 0.91 -10.27
C GLN A 311 -25.82 -0.21 -9.45
N LEU A 312 -24.67 0.09 -8.84
CA LEU A 312 -23.82 -0.82 -8.09
C LEU A 312 -22.95 -0.07 -7.08
N VAL A 313 -22.29 -0.82 -6.20
CA VAL A 313 -21.13 -0.37 -5.42
C VAL A 313 -19.99 -1.38 -5.58
N VAL A 314 -18.78 -0.89 -5.80
CA VAL A 314 -17.55 -1.67 -5.64
C VAL A 314 -17.11 -1.51 -4.19
N LEU A 315 -17.21 -2.58 -3.40
CA LEU A 315 -16.61 -2.67 -2.08
C LEU A 315 -15.27 -3.39 -2.21
N ASP A 316 -14.19 -2.64 -2.06
CA ASP A 316 -12.82 -3.14 -1.94
C ASP A 316 -12.36 -2.92 -0.49
N ALA A 317 -12.18 -4.01 0.24
CA ALA A 317 -11.98 -4.00 1.68
C ALA A 317 -11.31 -5.28 2.21
N GLY A 318 -10.25 -5.11 3.02
CA GLY A 318 -9.49 -6.19 3.62
C GLY A 318 -8.88 -5.80 4.98
N THR A 319 -8.95 -6.73 5.93
CA THR A 319 -8.43 -6.57 7.29
C THR A 319 -7.00 -7.10 7.45
N GLU A 320 -6.29 -6.64 8.49
CA GLU A 320 -5.05 -7.30 8.95
C GLU A 320 -5.32 -8.28 10.10
N TRP A 321 -4.68 -9.45 10.06
CA TRP A 321 -4.55 -10.36 11.20
C TRP A 321 -3.07 -10.57 11.53
N SER A 322 -2.67 -10.29 12.78
CA SER A 322 -1.26 -10.37 13.23
C SER A 322 -0.27 -9.64 12.29
N CYS A 323 -0.62 -8.42 11.86
CA CYS A 323 0.09 -7.64 10.83
C CYS A 323 0.09 -8.19 9.39
N TYR A 324 -0.49 -9.35 9.10
CA TYR A 324 -0.65 -9.88 7.73
C TYR A 324 -1.97 -9.41 7.12
N ALA A 325 -1.89 -8.91 5.90
CA ALA A 325 -3.02 -8.36 5.15
C ALA A 325 -3.88 -9.44 4.47
N SER A 326 -5.11 -9.04 4.17
CA SER A 326 -5.97 -9.61 3.13
C SER A 326 -6.40 -8.47 2.20
N ASP A 327 -6.72 -8.81 0.95
CA ASP A 327 -7.18 -7.87 -0.07
C ASP A 327 -8.30 -8.55 -0.87
N ILE A 328 -9.49 -7.94 -0.89
CA ILE A 328 -10.72 -8.55 -1.41
C ILE A 328 -11.64 -7.45 -1.93
N THR A 329 -11.99 -7.52 -3.21
CA THR A 329 -13.02 -6.69 -3.84
C THR A 329 -14.26 -7.51 -4.21
N ARG A 330 -15.44 -6.96 -3.93
CA ARG A 330 -16.75 -7.44 -4.38
C ARG A 330 -17.60 -6.30 -4.93
N THR A 331 -18.08 -6.46 -6.16
CA THR A 331 -19.09 -5.56 -6.75
C THR A 331 -20.49 -6.04 -6.37
N LEU A 332 -21.28 -5.18 -5.72
CA LEU A 332 -22.64 -5.44 -5.23
C LEU A 332 -23.69 -4.64 -6.03
N PRO A 333 -24.84 -5.22 -6.40
CA PRO A 333 -25.92 -4.50 -7.09
C PRO A 333 -26.72 -3.55 -6.18
N LEU A 334 -27.04 -2.35 -6.69
CA LEU A 334 -27.89 -1.35 -6.01
C LEU A 334 -29.20 -1.02 -6.75
N GLY A 335 -29.36 -1.49 -7.99
CA GLY A 335 -30.60 -1.30 -8.76
C GLY A 335 -31.83 -2.01 -8.12
N PRO A 336 -33.05 -1.77 -8.63
CA PRO A 336 -34.31 -2.14 -7.96
C PRO A 336 -34.38 -3.62 -7.53
N ARG A 337 -34.70 -3.86 -6.25
CA ARG A 337 -34.63 -5.17 -5.57
C ARG A 337 -33.22 -5.76 -5.51
N TYR A 338 -32.20 -4.91 -5.39
CA TYR A 338 -30.77 -5.25 -5.32
C TYR A 338 -30.34 -6.10 -6.53
N ARG A 339 -30.69 -5.60 -7.72
CA ARG A 339 -30.39 -6.23 -9.01
C ARG A 339 -29.56 -5.29 -9.89
N PHE A 340 -28.55 -5.84 -10.56
CA PHE A 340 -27.86 -5.13 -11.65
C PHE A 340 -28.84 -4.80 -12.78
N ASN A 341 -28.67 -3.62 -13.42
CA ASN A 341 -29.25 -3.37 -14.75
C ASN A 341 -28.49 -4.18 -15.83
N LEU A 342 -28.94 -4.12 -17.08
CA LEU A 342 -28.37 -4.90 -18.17
C LEU A 342 -26.88 -4.57 -18.38
N GLU A 343 -26.54 -3.27 -18.37
CA GLU A 343 -25.19 -2.76 -18.56
C GLU A 343 -24.25 -3.20 -17.43
N ALA A 344 -24.62 -3.01 -16.16
CA ALA A 344 -23.80 -3.46 -15.03
C ALA A 344 -23.66 -4.98 -15.01
N ARG A 345 -24.72 -5.74 -15.33
CA ARG A 345 -24.69 -7.20 -15.36
C ARG A 345 -23.73 -7.72 -16.41
N ALA A 346 -23.77 -7.18 -17.63
CA ALA A 346 -22.89 -7.59 -18.72
C ALA A 346 -21.41 -7.39 -18.37
N ILE A 347 -21.07 -6.26 -17.75
CA ILE A 347 -19.70 -5.98 -17.29
C ILE A 347 -19.32 -6.86 -16.09
N TYR A 348 -20.26 -7.15 -15.19
CA TYR A 348 -20.06 -8.07 -14.07
C TYR A 348 -19.74 -9.50 -14.53
N GLU A 349 -20.51 -10.04 -15.47
CA GLU A 349 -20.28 -11.38 -16.04
C GLU A 349 -18.97 -11.44 -16.84
N LEU A 350 -18.59 -10.36 -17.54
CA LEU A 350 -17.31 -10.25 -18.22
C LEU A 350 -16.10 -10.21 -17.26
N VAL A 351 -16.16 -9.42 -16.19
CA VAL A 351 -15.10 -9.37 -15.16
C VAL A 351 -14.98 -10.69 -14.42
N HIS A 352 -16.10 -11.38 -14.13
CA HIS A 352 -16.08 -12.72 -13.54
C HIS A 352 -15.36 -13.73 -14.46
N LYS A 353 -15.65 -13.71 -15.77
CA LYS A 353 -14.93 -14.52 -16.77
C LYS A 353 -13.43 -14.21 -16.79
N MET A 354 -13.04 -12.93 -16.77
CA MET A 354 -11.63 -12.52 -16.70
C MET A 354 -10.93 -13.12 -15.47
N GLN A 355 -11.62 -13.17 -14.33
CA GLN A 355 -11.06 -13.69 -13.09
C GLN A 355 -10.93 -15.22 -13.09
N ASP A 356 -12.02 -15.94 -13.40
CA ASP A 356 -12.03 -17.41 -13.43
C ASP A 356 -10.96 -17.95 -14.38
N GLU A 357 -10.87 -17.39 -15.59
CA GLU A 357 -9.87 -17.77 -16.57
C GLU A 357 -8.43 -17.48 -16.13
N CYS A 358 -8.20 -16.45 -15.30
CA CYS A 358 -6.88 -16.17 -14.76
C CYS A 358 -6.53 -17.12 -13.60
N ILE A 359 -7.43 -17.33 -12.63
CA ILE A 359 -7.21 -18.22 -11.49
C ILE A 359 -6.95 -19.66 -11.97
N GLN A 360 -7.73 -20.17 -12.94
CA GLN A 360 -7.52 -21.50 -13.54
C GLN A 360 -6.14 -21.68 -14.22
N ARG A 361 -5.41 -20.59 -14.50
CA ARG A 361 -4.08 -20.60 -15.10
C ARG A 361 -2.95 -20.38 -14.07
N ILE A 362 -3.25 -20.13 -12.79
CA ILE A 362 -2.23 -19.95 -11.73
C ILE A 362 -1.64 -21.31 -11.33
N LYS A 363 -0.32 -21.43 -11.47
CA LYS A 363 0.51 -22.53 -10.97
C LYS A 363 2.00 -22.17 -11.02
N PRO A 364 2.90 -22.93 -10.37
CA PRO A 364 4.33 -22.72 -10.49
C PRO A 364 4.84 -22.66 -11.93
N GLY A 365 5.79 -21.76 -12.18
CA GLY A 365 6.40 -21.54 -13.51
C GLY A 365 5.63 -20.61 -14.45
N VAL A 366 4.40 -20.19 -14.11
CA VAL A 366 3.61 -19.23 -14.91
C VAL A 366 4.11 -17.80 -14.68
N ILE A 367 4.28 -17.01 -15.73
CA ILE A 367 4.64 -15.59 -15.64
C ILE A 367 3.37 -14.78 -15.37
N PHE A 368 3.28 -14.07 -14.24
CA PHE A 368 2.07 -13.32 -13.87
C PHE A 368 1.69 -12.23 -14.90
N ARG A 369 2.69 -11.65 -15.59
CA ARG A 369 2.47 -10.72 -16.72
C ARG A 369 1.73 -11.37 -17.90
N ASP A 370 1.84 -12.68 -18.10
CA ASP A 370 1.13 -13.34 -19.18
C ASP A 370 -0.35 -13.56 -18.80
N LEU A 371 -0.67 -13.68 -17.50
CA LEU A 371 -2.04 -13.62 -16.99
C LEU A 371 -2.65 -12.22 -17.19
N GLN A 372 -1.91 -11.14 -16.87
CA GLN A 372 -2.33 -9.76 -17.18
C GLN A 372 -2.72 -9.59 -18.65
N LEU A 373 -1.84 -10.02 -19.57
CA LEU A 373 -2.08 -9.91 -21.01
C LEU A 373 -3.30 -10.73 -21.43
N HIS A 374 -3.52 -11.89 -20.81
CA HIS A 374 -4.68 -12.72 -21.07
C HIS A 374 -6.00 -12.09 -20.55
N ALA A 375 -6.04 -11.55 -19.33
CA ALA A 375 -7.19 -10.81 -18.79
C ALA A 375 -7.55 -9.61 -19.68
N THR A 376 -6.56 -8.80 -20.08
CA THR A 376 -6.77 -7.67 -20.99
C THR A 376 -7.27 -8.12 -22.37
N PHE A 377 -6.91 -9.32 -22.85
CA PHE A 377 -7.46 -9.86 -24.09
C PHE A 377 -8.94 -10.27 -23.95
N ILE A 378 -9.33 -10.96 -22.86
CA ILE A 378 -10.74 -11.26 -22.56
C ILE A 378 -11.56 -9.97 -22.49
N ALA A 379 -11.06 -8.93 -21.80
CA ALA A 379 -11.71 -7.63 -21.72
C ALA A 379 -11.96 -7.03 -23.10
N VAL A 380 -10.95 -7.04 -23.98
CA VAL A 380 -11.09 -6.52 -25.36
C VAL A 380 -12.10 -7.34 -26.18
N GLN A 381 -12.15 -8.67 -26.02
CA GLN A 381 -13.17 -9.51 -26.68
C GLN A 381 -14.59 -9.17 -26.20
N GLY A 382 -14.83 -9.18 -24.89
CA GLY A 382 -16.17 -8.91 -24.34
C GLY A 382 -16.65 -7.47 -24.57
N LEU A 383 -15.76 -6.48 -24.50
CA LEU A 383 -16.10 -5.09 -24.81
C LEU A 383 -16.41 -4.89 -26.31
N LEU A 384 -15.85 -5.71 -27.20
CA LEU A 384 -16.19 -5.75 -28.64
C LEU A 384 -17.55 -6.45 -28.87
N GLU A 385 -17.81 -7.56 -28.16
CA GLU A 385 -19.12 -8.25 -28.16
C GLU A 385 -20.27 -7.35 -27.64
N LEU A 386 -19.98 -6.47 -26.67
CA LEU A 386 -20.93 -5.48 -26.12
C LEU A 386 -21.06 -4.18 -26.94
N GLY A 387 -20.33 -4.06 -28.05
CA GLY A 387 -20.33 -2.86 -28.91
C GLY A 387 -19.78 -1.60 -28.24
N ILE A 388 -18.95 -1.74 -27.21
CA ILE A 388 -18.22 -0.63 -26.57
C ILE A 388 -16.92 -0.36 -27.34
N LEU A 389 -16.28 -1.44 -27.79
CA LEU A 389 -15.23 -1.44 -28.79
C LEU A 389 -15.82 -1.82 -30.16
N HIS A 390 -15.23 -1.32 -31.24
CA HIS A 390 -15.69 -1.54 -32.62
C HIS A 390 -14.56 -1.33 -33.64
N ASN A 391 -14.85 -1.40 -34.94
CA ASN A 391 -13.93 -1.08 -36.05
C ASN A 391 -12.60 -1.85 -36.11
N GLY A 392 -12.49 -3.03 -35.50
CA GLY A 392 -11.30 -3.87 -35.59
C GLY A 392 -11.49 -5.26 -34.97
N THR A 393 -10.53 -6.14 -35.21
CA THR A 393 -10.43 -7.43 -34.50
C THR A 393 -9.94 -7.25 -33.07
N ALA A 394 -10.25 -8.21 -32.19
CA ALA A 394 -9.77 -8.18 -30.80
C ALA A 394 -8.23 -8.12 -30.74
N GLU A 395 -7.54 -8.83 -31.64
CA GLU A 395 -6.08 -8.85 -31.76
C GLU A 395 -5.50 -7.48 -32.15
N GLU A 396 -6.15 -6.73 -33.03
CA GLU A 396 -5.71 -5.39 -33.41
C GLU A 396 -5.92 -4.39 -32.27
N ILE A 397 -7.11 -4.40 -31.66
CA ILE A 397 -7.48 -3.46 -30.59
C ILE A 397 -6.62 -3.71 -29.33
N PHE A 398 -6.31 -4.98 -29.05
CA PHE A 398 -5.37 -5.41 -28.01
C PHE A 398 -3.93 -4.95 -28.30
N LYS A 399 -3.40 -5.20 -29.50
CA LYS A 399 -2.03 -4.75 -29.90
C LYS A 399 -1.89 -3.23 -29.90
N ASN A 400 -2.98 -2.51 -30.20
CA ASN A 400 -3.08 -1.05 -30.14
C ASN A 400 -3.17 -0.52 -28.69
N GLY A 401 -3.34 -1.40 -27.68
CA GLY A 401 -3.38 -1.04 -26.27
C GLY A 401 -4.66 -0.36 -25.81
N THR A 402 -5.71 -0.31 -26.65
CA THR A 402 -6.95 0.43 -26.36
C THR A 402 -7.71 -0.16 -25.16
N GLY A 403 -7.54 -1.44 -24.84
CA GLY A 403 -8.10 -2.06 -23.63
C GLY A 403 -7.71 -1.36 -22.32
N ALA A 404 -6.57 -0.65 -22.28
CA ALA A 404 -6.15 0.16 -21.14
C ALA A 404 -7.06 1.37 -20.85
N ALA A 405 -7.97 1.74 -21.77
CA ALA A 405 -9.03 2.71 -21.49
C ALA A 405 -10.00 2.22 -20.41
N PHE A 406 -10.21 0.90 -20.36
CA PHE A 406 -11.23 0.24 -19.54
C PHE A 406 -10.64 -0.62 -18.42
N PHE A 407 -9.46 -1.21 -18.61
CA PHE A 407 -8.71 -1.94 -17.58
C PHE A 407 -7.31 -1.31 -17.40
N PRO A 408 -7.18 -0.22 -16.60
CA PRO A 408 -5.98 0.63 -16.54
C PRO A 408 -4.95 0.25 -15.46
N HIS A 409 -5.22 -0.76 -14.63
CA HIS A 409 -4.37 -1.20 -13.51
C HIS A 409 -3.81 -2.61 -13.74
N GLY A 410 -3.08 -3.13 -12.75
CA GLY A 410 -2.57 -4.50 -12.78
C GLY A 410 -3.67 -5.52 -12.51
N LEU A 411 -3.46 -6.77 -12.94
CA LEU A 411 -4.28 -7.93 -12.56
C LEU A 411 -4.03 -8.39 -11.11
N GLY A 412 -3.01 -7.84 -10.45
CA GLY A 412 -2.72 -8.14 -9.05
C GLY A 412 -1.29 -7.87 -8.64
N HIS A 413 -1.04 -8.11 -7.37
CA HIS A 413 0.22 -7.87 -6.65
C HIS A 413 0.42 -8.96 -5.58
N HIS A 414 1.62 -9.04 -5.02
CA HIS A 414 1.83 -9.87 -3.84
C HIS A 414 1.17 -9.27 -2.60
N VAL A 415 0.66 -10.15 -1.74
CA VAL A 415 0.09 -9.85 -0.41
C VAL A 415 0.99 -10.46 0.66
N GLY A 416 1.05 -9.87 1.85
CA GLY A 416 1.89 -10.34 2.97
C GLY A 416 1.73 -9.49 4.22
N LEU A 417 2.83 -9.00 4.79
CA LEU A 417 2.82 -8.05 5.91
C LEU A 417 2.39 -6.64 5.48
N ASP A 418 2.53 -6.32 4.20
CA ASP A 418 1.88 -5.17 3.56
C ASP A 418 0.91 -5.72 2.50
N VAL A 419 -0.21 -5.00 2.29
CA VAL A 419 -1.21 -5.34 1.27
C VAL A 419 -0.60 -5.38 -0.13
N HIS A 420 0.26 -4.40 -0.44
CA HIS A 420 1.19 -4.44 -1.55
C HIS A 420 2.57 -4.80 -1.01
N GLU A 421 2.92 -6.08 -1.08
CA GLU A 421 4.27 -6.52 -0.72
C GLU A 421 5.34 -5.83 -1.58
N LEU A 422 6.48 -5.56 -0.95
CA LEU A 422 7.64 -4.98 -1.62
C LEU A 422 8.51 -6.12 -2.18
N VAL A 423 8.94 -5.94 -3.42
CA VAL A 423 9.50 -7.03 -4.23
C VAL A 423 10.67 -6.52 -5.05
N SER A 424 11.79 -7.24 -4.96
CA SER A 424 13.09 -6.72 -5.35
C SER A 424 13.29 -6.70 -6.87
N SER A 425 13.16 -5.53 -7.49
CA SER A 425 13.45 -5.36 -8.92
C SER A 425 14.94 -5.45 -9.31
N LEU A 426 15.83 -5.86 -8.38
CA LEU A 426 17.29 -5.73 -8.52
C LEU A 426 17.99 -6.86 -9.32
N PHE A 427 17.27 -7.90 -9.74
CA PHE A 427 17.77 -8.83 -10.77
C PHE A 427 17.40 -8.36 -12.19
N ILE A 428 17.73 -7.10 -12.51
CA ILE A 428 17.72 -6.58 -13.88
C ILE A 428 18.77 -7.35 -14.69
N SER A 429 18.32 -8.36 -15.45
CA SER A 429 19.17 -9.02 -16.45
C SER A 429 19.67 -8.01 -17.49
N PRO A 430 20.86 -8.23 -18.08
CA PRO A 430 21.46 -7.29 -19.02
C PRO A 430 20.55 -7.05 -20.23
N LEU A 431 20.51 -5.79 -20.67
CA LEU A 431 19.79 -5.33 -21.86
C LEU A 431 20.00 -6.30 -23.03
N ILE A 432 18.92 -6.92 -23.51
CA ILE A 432 18.97 -7.76 -24.71
C ILE A 432 19.17 -6.84 -25.92
N PRO A 433 20.29 -6.94 -26.66
CA PRO A 433 20.50 -6.12 -27.84
C PRO A 433 19.65 -6.68 -28.99
N LEU A 434 18.49 -6.05 -29.24
CA LEU A 434 17.73 -6.29 -30.45
C LEU A 434 18.56 -5.81 -31.65
N LYS A 435 19.13 -6.75 -32.41
CA LYS A 435 19.72 -6.45 -33.71
C LYS A 435 18.61 -5.91 -34.64
N PRO A 436 18.84 -4.80 -35.37
CA PRO A 436 17.87 -4.33 -36.34
C PRO A 436 17.73 -5.33 -37.50
N LEU A 437 16.49 -5.62 -37.90
CA LEU A 437 16.22 -6.25 -39.19
C LEU A 437 16.34 -5.19 -40.28
N SER A 438 17.53 -5.07 -40.88
CA SER A 438 17.81 -4.11 -41.96
C SER A 438 18.40 -4.83 -43.19
N LEU A 439 17.62 -5.75 -43.77
CA LEU A 439 17.91 -6.40 -45.05
C LEU A 439 16.61 -6.53 -45.86
N LEU A 440 16.30 -5.47 -46.63
CA LEU A 440 15.61 -5.48 -47.93
C LEU A 440 15.37 -4.02 -48.33
N TYR A 441 16.16 -3.51 -49.29
CA TYR A 441 15.84 -2.59 -50.40
C TYR A 441 17.14 -1.92 -50.90
N PRO A 442 17.32 -1.65 -52.23
CA PRO A 442 18.62 -1.26 -52.79
C PRO A 442 19.00 0.22 -52.58
N GLN A 443 20.29 0.54 -52.76
CA GLN A 443 20.80 1.91 -52.74
C GLN A 443 20.43 2.72 -53.99
N GLN A 444 20.27 4.03 -53.79
CA GLN A 444 20.80 5.05 -54.72
C GLN A 444 21.59 6.10 -53.90
N GLN A 445 22.54 6.79 -54.55
CA GLN A 445 23.54 7.64 -53.89
C GLN A 445 23.26 9.15 -54.00
N PRO A 446 23.82 10.00 -53.11
CA PRO A 446 23.44 11.39 -52.97
C PRO A 446 24.28 12.37 -53.81
N SER A 447 23.74 13.59 -53.98
CA SER A 447 24.47 14.80 -54.41
C SER A 447 24.57 15.82 -53.26
N THR A 448 25.56 16.71 -53.31
CA THR A 448 26.11 17.42 -52.13
C THR A 448 25.82 18.96 -52.14
N PRO A 449 26.57 19.89 -51.48
CA PRO A 449 26.01 20.70 -50.36
C PRO A 449 26.25 22.23 -50.49
N VAL A 450 26.40 22.95 -49.35
CA VAL A 450 26.96 24.34 -49.16
C VAL A 450 25.92 25.51 -49.29
N PRO A 451 26.00 26.64 -48.52
CA PRO A 451 26.67 26.96 -47.23
C PRO A 451 25.72 27.51 -46.11
N LEU A 452 26.31 27.91 -44.97
CA LEU A 452 25.67 28.69 -43.89
C LEU A 452 25.51 30.19 -44.21
N CYS A 453 24.66 30.88 -43.44
CA CYS A 453 24.88 32.27 -43.01
C CYS A 453 24.34 32.48 -41.58
N SER A 454 24.70 33.58 -40.91
CA SER A 454 24.64 33.74 -39.44
C SER A 454 24.07 35.08 -38.97
N SER A 455 23.36 35.09 -37.83
CA SER A 455 23.39 36.20 -36.85
C SER A 455 22.76 35.80 -35.51
N ASP A 456 23.27 36.33 -34.40
CA ASP A 456 22.89 35.97 -33.03
C ASP A 456 21.61 36.63 -32.50
N SER A 457 21.01 36.02 -31.47
CA SER A 457 20.67 36.76 -30.24
C SER A 457 20.41 35.83 -29.04
N ASN A 458 20.83 36.27 -27.86
CA ASN A 458 20.75 35.52 -26.60
C ASN A 458 19.32 35.42 -26.04
N LYS A 459 18.98 34.25 -25.47
CA LYS A 459 18.60 34.15 -24.04
C LYS A 459 18.55 32.70 -23.52
N ASN A 460 18.88 32.55 -22.24
CA ASN A 460 19.01 31.28 -21.53
C ASN A 460 17.68 30.54 -21.36
N LEU A 461 17.72 29.20 -21.44
CA LEU A 461 16.92 28.29 -20.62
C LEU A 461 17.54 26.88 -20.63
N SER A 462 17.98 26.39 -19.47
CA SER A 462 18.69 25.11 -19.33
C SER A 462 17.88 24.07 -18.52
N PRO A 463 17.29 23.05 -19.17
CA PRO A 463 16.70 21.91 -18.48
C PRO A 463 17.70 20.76 -18.37
N SER A 464 18.59 20.82 -17.37
CA SER A 464 19.23 19.61 -16.82
C SER A 464 18.31 18.98 -15.76
N VAL A 465 18.54 17.71 -15.41
CA VAL A 465 17.71 16.93 -14.46
C VAL A 465 16.28 16.66 -14.96
N LEU A 466 16.14 15.80 -15.98
CA LEU A 466 14.92 15.00 -16.19
C LEU A 466 15.18 13.76 -17.09
N SER A 467 16.10 12.88 -16.67
CA SER A 467 16.34 11.60 -17.39
C SER A 467 16.78 10.45 -16.47
N LYS A 468 15.85 9.50 -16.24
CA LYS A 468 16.06 8.03 -16.18
C LYS A 468 14.80 7.23 -15.81
N ASP A 469 13.81 7.83 -15.13
CA ASP A 469 12.68 7.11 -14.52
C ASP A 469 11.43 6.87 -15.40
N LEU A 470 11.44 7.27 -16.68
CA LEU A 470 10.24 7.34 -17.54
C LEU A 470 10.22 6.36 -18.73
N LEU A 471 10.89 5.20 -18.61
CA LEU A 471 10.92 4.16 -19.64
C LEU A 471 10.79 2.75 -19.03
N ARG A 472 9.54 2.29 -18.80
CA ARG A 472 9.18 0.90 -18.52
C ARG A 472 7.77 0.58 -19.05
N PRO A 473 7.52 -0.55 -19.74
CA PRO A 473 6.19 -0.96 -20.18
C PRO A 473 5.21 -1.26 -19.02
N ALA A 474 3.93 -1.40 -19.36
CA ALA A 474 2.80 -1.70 -18.46
C ALA A 474 2.80 -3.14 -17.87
N GLY A 475 3.96 -3.59 -17.38
CA GLY A 475 4.17 -4.84 -16.65
C GLY A 475 5.52 -4.90 -15.91
N GLU A 476 6.36 -3.84 -15.98
CA GLU A 476 7.68 -3.78 -15.33
C GLU A 476 7.72 -2.83 -14.11
N GLY A 477 6.61 -2.18 -13.79
CA GLY A 477 6.39 -1.48 -12.51
C GLY A 477 5.69 -2.34 -11.45
N MET A 478 5.34 -3.59 -11.80
CA MET A 478 4.39 -4.48 -11.12
C MET A 478 4.95 -5.15 -9.83
N TRP A 479 5.92 -4.50 -9.19
CA TRP A 479 6.64 -5.02 -8.03
C TRP A 479 6.77 -3.90 -6.99
N GLY A 480 5.73 -3.74 -6.16
CA GLY A 480 5.79 -2.99 -4.90
C GLY A 480 5.39 -1.51 -4.88
N LYS A 481 5.00 -0.86 -5.98
CA LYS A 481 4.53 0.55 -5.92
C LYS A 481 3.33 0.83 -6.83
N ARG A 482 2.16 1.12 -6.21
CA ARG A 482 1.01 1.74 -6.91
C ARG A 482 1.47 3.07 -7.55
N ARG A 483 1.59 3.10 -8.88
CA ARG A 483 1.75 4.33 -9.67
C ARG A 483 0.73 4.28 -10.82
N PRO A 484 -0.15 5.30 -10.98
CA PRO A 484 -1.03 5.38 -12.14
C PRO A 484 -0.22 5.35 -13.45
N ILE A 485 -0.77 4.74 -14.50
CA ILE A 485 -0.19 4.79 -15.85
C ILE A 485 -0.41 6.20 -16.42
N GLY A 486 0.43 7.13 -15.99
CA GLY A 486 0.37 8.53 -16.39
C GLY A 486 0.68 8.73 -17.88
N PRO A 487 0.14 9.79 -18.51
CA PRO A 487 0.30 10.03 -19.95
C PRO A 487 1.75 10.18 -20.42
N GLN A 488 2.69 10.44 -19.51
CA GLN A 488 4.13 10.51 -19.79
C GLN A 488 4.70 9.16 -20.27
N SER A 489 4.22 8.03 -19.73
CA SER A 489 4.63 6.70 -20.17
C SER A 489 4.21 6.44 -21.62
N VAL A 490 2.99 6.84 -22.00
CA VAL A 490 2.51 6.71 -23.39
C VAL A 490 3.23 7.71 -24.31
N ARG A 491 3.55 8.91 -23.82
CA ARG A 491 4.36 9.91 -24.56
C ARG A 491 5.77 9.40 -24.89
N ALA A 492 6.34 8.54 -24.05
CA ALA A 492 7.61 7.87 -24.32
C ALA A 492 7.49 6.80 -25.43
N MET A 493 6.42 6.00 -25.43
CA MET A 493 6.13 5.01 -26.48
C MET A 493 5.94 5.70 -27.85
N ILE A 494 5.19 6.81 -27.88
CA ILE A 494 4.99 7.63 -29.10
C ILE A 494 6.32 8.17 -29.65
N LYS A 495 7.23 8.63 -28.77
CA LYS A 495 8.49 9.25 -29.19
C LYS A 495 9.46 8.28 -29.88
N GLN A 496 9.30 6.97 -29.67
CA GLN A 496 10.09 5.94 -30.35
C GLN A 496 9.51 5.57 -31.73
N ALA A 497 8.18 5.64 -31.90
CA ALA A 497 7.52 5.42 -33.19
C ALA A 497 7.60 6.63 -34.14
N ALA A 498 7.53 7.84 -33.60
CA ALA A 498 7.42 9.09 -34.37
C ALA A 498 8.75 9.63 -34.96
N SER A 499 9.84 8.86 -34.94
CA SER A 499 11.15 9.30 -35.43
C SER A 499 11.35 9.16 -36.95
N ASN A 500 10.38 8.59 -37.68
CA ASN A 500 10.47 8.24 -39.10
C ASN A 500 9.44 8.97 -40.00
N ALA A 501 9.07 10.22 -39.70
CA ALA A 501 8.20 11.02 -40.56
C ALA A 501 8.60 12.51 -40.60
N THR A 502 8.81 13.04 -41.81
CA THR A 502 9.17 14.46 -42.05
C THR A 502 7.90 15.27 -42.39
N PRO A 503 7.69 16.47 -41.83
CA PRO A 503 6.51 17.29 -42.12
C PRO A 503 6.68 18.21 -43.35
N THR A 504 5.55 18.58 -43.96
CA THR A 504 5.42 19.65 -44.97
C THR A 504 4.28 20.63 -44.59
N PRO A 505 4.29 21.88 -45.08
CA PRO A 505 3.70 23.01 -44.36
C PRO A 505 2.24 23.37 -44.70
N SER A 506 1.63 24.19 -43.84
CA SER A 506 0.30 24.80 -43.99
C SER A 506 0.36 26.20 -44.62
N SER A 507 -0.69 26.58 -45.35
CA SER A 507 -0.89 27.90 -45.99
C SER A 507 -1.81 28.83 -45.14
N PRO A 508 -1.85 30.16 -45.40
CA PRO A 508 -2.31 31.15 -44.41
C PRO A 508 -3.80 31.56 -44.51
N THR A 509 -4.26 32.25 -43.46
CA THR A 509 -5.56 32.94 -43.35
C THR A 509 -5.49 34.40 -43.80
N ASN A 510 -6.61 34.93 -44.32
CA ASN A 510 -6.78 36.37 -44.61
C ASN A 510 -7.74 37.06 -43.62
N THR A 511 -7.49 38.37 -43.50
CA THR A 511 -8.31 39.54 -43.12
C THR A 511 -9.85 39.46 -43.43
N ASP A 512 -10.76 40.28 -42.86
CA ASP A 512 -10.62 41.64 -42.28
C ASP A 512 -11.86 42.12 -41.45
N THR A 513 -11.74 43.24 -40.71
CA THR A 513 -12.79 44.26 -40.29
C THR A 513 -14.14 43.84 -39.62
N SER A 514 -14.92 44.68 -38.89
CA SER A 514 -14.71 45.92 -38.08
C SER A 514 -16.02 46.38 -37.37
N THR A 515 -15.96 47.03 -36.19
CA THR A 515 -16.95 48.01 -35.59
C THR A 515 -18.42 47.55 -35.31
N SER A 516 -19.25 48.15 -34.42
CA SER A 516 -19.09 49.11 -33.28
C SER A 516 -20.42 49.29 -32.48
N GLN A 517 -20.31 49.84 -31.25
CA GLN A 517 -21.31 50.67 -30.51
C GLN A 517 -22.57 50.07 -29.82
N ASP A 518 -22.68 50.40 -28.52
CA ASP A 518 -23.87 50.62 -27.66
C ASP A 518 -24.63 51.92 -28.08
N PRO A 519 -25.88 52.27 -27.63
CA PRO A 519 -26.32 52.18 -26.22
C PRO A 519 -27.84 52.09 -25.85
N GLN A 520 -28.09 52.04 -24.52
CA GLN A 520 -29.23 52.61 -23.75
C GLN A 520 -30.59 51.88 -23.57
N SER A 521 -31.20 52.15 -22.41
CA SER A 521 -32.39 51.54 -21.79
C SER A 521 -33.39 52.61 -21.29
N PRO A 522 -34.66 52.29 -21.02
CA PRO A 522 -35.13 52.01 -19.63
C PRO A 522 -36.18 50.84 -19.59
N SER A 523 -36.93 50.46 -18.53
CA SER A 523 -37.36 51.14 -17.28
C SER A 523 -37.61 50.18 -16.09
N THR A 524 -37.90 50.81 -14.93
CA THR A 524 -38.49 50.36 -13.64
C THR A 524 -39.78 49.51 -13.75
N VAL A 525 -40.10 48.56 -12.85
CA VAL A 525 -40.79 48.69 -11.51
C VAL A 525 -41.00 47.25 -10.93
N THR A 526 -40.99 46.87 -9.63
CA THR A 526 -40.44 47.33 -8.31
C THR A 526 -40.48 46.18 -7.27
N GLU A 527 -39.57 46.19 -6.29
CA GLU A 527 -39.65 45.72 -4.88
C GLU A 527 -40.29 44.37 -4.42
N SER A 528 -39.48 43.56 -3.72
CA SER A 528 -39.64 43.30 -2.26
C SER A 528 -38.39 42.60 -1.67
N SER A 529 -38.18 42.65 -0.35
CA SER A 529 -37.01 42.08 0.34
C SER A 529 -37.36 41.62 1.77
N PRO A 530 -36.55 40.75 2.39
CA PRO A 530 -35.85 41.24 3.60
C PRO A 530 -34.43 40.66 3.86
N THR A 531 -33.57 41.54 4.41
CA THR A 531 -32.47 41.30 5.37
C THR A 531 -31.51 40.11 5.23
N GLN A 532 -30.22 40.42 5.11
CA GLN A 532 -29.09 39.61 5.62
C GLN A 532 -28.56 40.21 6.92
N SER A 533 -28.02 39.39 7.83
CA SER A 533 -27.32 39.84 9.05
C SER A 533 -25.80 39.90 8.85
N ALA A 534 -25.13 40.89 9.42
CA ALA A 534 -23.68 41.05 9.35
C ALA A 534 -22.94 40.25 10.44
N ASN A 535 -21.71 39.80 10.14
CA ASN A 535 -20.82 39.15 11.10
C ASN A 535 -20.14 40.19 12.03
N PRO A 536 -19.83 39.82 13.29
CA PRO A 536 -19.06 40.67 14.21
C PRO A 536 -17.55 40.69 13.86
N PRO A 537 -16.81 41.73 14.30
CA PRO A 537 -15.37 41.86 14.04
C PRO A 537 -14.50 40.96 14.94
N LEU A 538 -13.28 40.66 14.46
CA LEU A 538 -12.25 39.92 15.18
C LEU A 538 -11.56 40.77 16.28
N PRO A 539 -11.09 40.16 17.38
CA PRO A 539 -10.31 40.84 18.41
C PRO A 539 -8.84 41.08 17.96
N PRO A 540 -8.15 42.08 18.52
CA PRO A 540 -6.75 42.39 18.19
C PRO A 540 -5.74 41.44 18.87
N SER A 541 -4.59 41.26 18.22
CA SER A 541 -3.47 40.43 18.72
C SER A 541 -2.75 41.04 19.94
N PRO A 542 -2.19 40.22 20.85
CA PRO A 542 -1.42 40.70 22.00
C PRO A 542 -0.01 41.23 21.61
N PRO A 543 0.59 42.12 22.42
CA PRO A 543 1.95 42.61 22.23
C PRO A 543 3.01 41.57 22.67
N PRO A 544 4.28 41.69 22.21
CA PRO A 544 5.36 40.80 22.60
C PRO A 544 5.76 41.00 24.07
N VAL A 545 5.99 39.90 24.79
CA VAL A 545 6.45 39.90 26.19
C VAL A 545 7.99 39.85 26.24
N ALA A 546 8.57 40.56 27.21
CA ALA A 546 10.01 40.66 27.40
C ALA A 546 10.65 39.39 27.98
N ALA A 547 11.96 39.24 27.82
CA ALA A 547 12.73 38.11 28.33
C ALA A 547 13.42 38.42 29.67
N GLU A 548 13.32 37.50 30.63
CA GLU A 548 14.07 37.46 31.90
C GLU A 548 13.93 36.06 32.54
N PRO A 549 14.77 35.67 33.51
CA PRO A 549 16.21 35.83 33.61
C PRO A 549 16.95 34.46 33.67
N THR A 550 18.28 34.48 33.52
CA THR A 550 19.12 33.28 33.76
C THR A 550 19.35 33.07 35.26
N SER A 551 19.40 31.80 35.69
CA SER A 551 19.79 31.41 37.05
C SER A 551 21.05 30.54 37.05
N GLN A 552 22.02 30.90 37.90
CA GLN A 552 23.24 30.12 38.13
C GLN A 552 23.13 29.33 39.44
N PRO A 553 23.69 28.11 39.53
CA PRO A 553 24.20 27.57 40.78
C PRO A 553 25.58 28.17 41.12
N SER A 554 25.86 28.30 42.41
CA SER A 554 26.99 29.06 42.97
C SER A 554 28.36 28.42 42.79
N SER A 555 29.41 29.27 42.80
CA SER A 555 30.81 28.86 42.79
C SER A 555 31.35 28.58 44.20
N ARG A 556 32.41 27.76 44.29
CA ARG A 556 33.37 27.76 45.41
C ARG A 556 34.74 28.20 44.89
N LYS A 557 35.43 29.03 45.67
CA LYS A 557 36.76 29.56 45.38
C LYS A 557 37.86 28.72 46.05
N ASN A 558 39.08 28.87 45.52
CA ASN A 558 40.42 28.79 46.13
C ASN A 558 41.37 27.95 45.26
N SER A 559 42.63 28.33 45.05
CA SER A 559 43.34 29.59 45.40
C SER A 559 44.59 29.76 44.53
N ASP A 560 45.19 30.95 44.60
CA ASP A 560 46.30 31.42 43.75
C ASP A 560 47.63 30.65 43.91
N ASN A 561 48.41 30.59 42.82
CA ASN A 561 49.79 31.13 42.81
C ASN A 561 50.31 31.32 41.37
N SER A 562 51.48 31.97 41.22
CA SER A 562 51.81 32.79 40.03
C SER A 562 53.30 32.71 39.58
N ILE A 563 53.67 33.59 38.62
CA ILE A 563 55.06 33.98 38.19
C ILE A 563 55.66 33.24 36.95
N VAL A 564 55.22 33.70 35.76
CA VAL A 564 56.01 34.53 34.77
C VAL A 564 57.18 33.95 33.93
N ASN A 565 57.16 34.35 32.64
CA ASN A 565 58.20 34.45 31.57
C ASN A 565 58.58 33.22 30.69
N GLY A 566 58.66 33.50 29.38
CA GLY A 566 59.18 32.61 28.33
C GLY A 566 58.61 32.90 26.93
N ASP A 567 59.13 33.92 26.22
CA ASP A 567 58.74 34.24 24.84
C ASP A 567 59.23 33.20 23.80
N ILE A 568 58.53 33.08 22.66
CA ILE A 568 59.04 32.97 21.26
C ILE A 568 57.89 32.52 20.33
N ASP A 569 57.58 33.33 19.31
CA ASP A 569 56.67 32.96 18.20
C ASP A 569 57.45 32.29 17.04
N PRO A 570 56.94 31.16 16.47
CA PRO A 570 57.44 30.61 15.21
C PRO A 570 56.71 31.21 13.97
N PRO A 571 57.38 31.35 12.81
CA PRO A 571 56.89 32.16 11.68
C PRO A 571 55.93 31.45 10.71
N LEU A 572 55.18 32.26 9.96
CA LEU A 572 54.32 31.84 8.84
C LEU A 572 55.13 31.39 7.60
N PRO A 573 54.70 30.34 6.88
CA PRO A 573 55.28 29.95 5.58
C PRO A 573 54.72 30.82 4.40
N PRO A 574 55.47 30.97 3.29
CA PRO A 574 55.16 31.93 2.22
C PRO A 574 54.25 31.42 1.09
N GLU A 575 53.68 32.36 0.31
CA GLU A 575 52.94 32.08 -0.93
C GLU A 575 53.84 31.60 -2.10
N PRO A 576 53.37 30.65 -2.94
CA PRO A 576 54.05 30.26 -4.18
C PRO A 576 53.48 30.96 -5.44
N GLN A 577 54.34 31.54 -6.27
CA GLN A 577 53.98 32.11 -7.59
C GLN A 577 54.01 31.08 -8.75
N PRO A 578 53.35 31.34 -9.91
CA PRO A 578 52.94 30.27 -10.84
C PRO A 578 53.79 30.10 -12.12
N ARG A 579 53.94 28.84 -12.57
CA ARG A 579 54.26 28.30 -13.93
C ARG A 579 54.45 26.76 -13.80
N ARG A 580 54.30 25.88 -14.82
CA ARG A 580 53.89 25.97 -16.25
C ARG A 580 53.29 24.61 -16.67
N LEU A 581 52.53 24.54 -17.76
CA LEU A 581 51.95 23.30 -18.31
C LEU A 581 52.99 22.38 -18.99
N ALA A 582 52.79 21.06 -18.90
CA ALA A 582 53.47 20.02 -19.66
C ALA A 582 52.49 18.86 -20.01
N SER A 583 52.71 18.16 -21.11
CA SER A 583 51.78 17.18 -21.68
C SER A 583 52.03 15.72 -21.21
N PRO A 584 50.99 14.86 -21.14
CA PRO A 584 51.14 13.47 -20.69
C PRO A 584 51.68 12.53 -21.79
N PRO A 585 52.41 11.46 -21.43
CA PRO A 585 52.97 10.50 -22.38
C PRO A 585 51.99 9.41 -22.82
N GLN A 586 52.15 8.91 -24.05
CA GLN A 586 51.48 7.71 -24.54
C GLN A 586 52.18 6.43 -24.06
N ARG A 587 51.42 5.34 -23.85
CA ARG A 587 51.97 3.98 -23.76
C ARG A 587 51.03 2.99 -24.46
N GLN A 588 51.62 2.02 -25.16
CA GLN A 588 50.95 1.13 -26.12
C GLN A 588 50.10 0.06 -25.43
N GLN A 589 49.03 -0.39 -26.10
CA GLN A 589 48.25 -1.58 -25.72
C GLN A 589 48.69 -2.79 -26.56
N SER A 590 49.05 -3.88 -25.91
CA SER A 590 49.28 -5.18 -26.55
C SER A 590 48.02 -6.04 -26.48
N ILE A 591 47.57 -6.58 -27.61
CA ILE A 591 46.36 -7.41 -27.68
C ILE A 591 46.68 -8.84 -27.21
N SER A 592 45.87 -9.36 -26.28
CA SER A 592 45.81 -10.80 -25.96
C SER A 592 44.35 -11.22 -25.81
N GLN A 593 43.91 -12.26 -26.52
CA GLN A 593 42.55 -12.80 -26.41
C GLN A 593 42.50 -13.96 -25.39
N PRO A 594 41.61 -13.92 -24.39
CA PRO A 594 41.21 -15.10 -23.63
C PRO A 594 39.93 -15.71 -24.24
N THR A 595 40.07 -16.87 -24.89
CA THR A 595 38.90 -17.64 -25.37
C THR A 595 38.14 -18.26 -24.19
N SER A 596 36.87 -17.90 -24.00
CA SER A 596 35.97 -18.65 -23.12
C SER A 596 34.56 -18.79 -23.74
N LYS A 597 33.95 -19.96 -23.54
CA LYS A 597 32.64 -20.29 -24.15
C LYS A 597 31.53 -19.59 -23.35
N SER A 598 30.69 -18.82 -24.05
CA SER A 598 29.54 -18.14 -23.45
C SER A 598 28.62 -19.13 -22.72
N LYS A 599 28.56 -19.01 -21.39
CA LYS A 599 27.46 -19.60 -20.61
C LYS A 599 26.19 -18.83 -20.98
N LYS A 600 25.20 -19.52 -21.57
CA LYS A 600 23.89 -18.91 -21.87
C LYS A 600 23.33 -18.25 -20.60
N SER A 601 23.06 -16.95 -20.66
CA SER A 601 22.42 -16.25 -19.55
C SER A 601 21.07 -16.89 -19.25
N LYS A 602 20.88 -17.41 -18.03
CA LYS A 602 19.53 -17.70 -17.55
C LYS A 602 18.78 -16.37 -17.44
N ARG A 603 17.52 -16.33 -17.87
CA ARG A 603 16.60 -15.23 -17.52
C ARG A 603 16.39 -15.25 -15.99
N PRO A 604 16.06 -14.12 -15.35
CA PRO A 604 15.78 -14.09 -13.92
C PRO A 604 14.62 -15.05 -13.60
N VAL A 605 14.77 -15.88 -12.57
CA VAL A 605 13.78 -16.92 -12.19
C VAL A 605 12.60 -16.32 -11.41
N HIS A 606 12.71 -15.04 -11.03
CA HIS A 606 11.80 -14.36 -10.10
C HIS A 606 10.55 -13.76 -10.77
N SER A 607 10.43 -13.81 -12.11
CA SER A 607 9.22 -13.36 -12.82
C SER A 607 8.15 -14.44 -13.00
N THR A 608 8.43 -15.68 -12.57
CA THR A 608 7.47 -16.79 -12.58
C THR A 608 6.96 -17.06 -11.18
N LEU A 609 5.68 -17.41 -11.08
CA LEU A 609 5.04 -17.87 -9.85
C LEU A 609 5.75 -19.10 -9.28
N GLN A 610 5.81 -19.20 -7.97
CA GLN A 610 6.46 -20.26 -7.20
C GLN A 610 5.55 -20.68 -6.03
N PRO A 611 5.65 -21.92 -5.51
CA PRO A 611 4.87 -22.35 -4.37
C PRO A 611 5.04 -21.40 -3.17
N ASN A 612 3.97 -21.25 -2.38
CA ASN A 612 3.85 -20.32 -1.27
C ASN A 612 4.00 -18.82 -1.63
N MET A 613 3.98 -18.43 -2.90
CA MET A 613 3.59 -17.07 -3.25
C MET A 613 2.09 -16.86 -2.96
N VAL A 614 1.73 -15.72 -2.37
CA VAL A 614 0.34 -15.24 -2.36
C VAL A 614 0.24 -14.00 -3.24
N VAL A 615 -0.79 -13.92 -4.07
CA VAL A 615 -1.08 -12.81 -5.00
C VAL A 615 -2.57 -12.48 -5.03
N THR A 616 -2.93 -11.24 -5.32
CA THR A 616 -4.31 -10.89 -5.71
C THR A 616 -4.59 -11.29 -7.16
N VAL A 617 -5.86 -11.51 -7.49
CA VAL A 617 -6.36 -11.61 -8.87
C VAL A 617 -7.57 -10.69 -9.02
N GLU A 618 -7.30 -9.44 -9.43
CA GLU A 618 -8.16 -8.26 -9.36
C GLU A 618 -8.60 -7.68 -10.73
N PRO A 619 -9.10 -8.47 -11.70
CA PRO A 619 -9.59 -7.89 -12.96
C PRO A 619 -10.71 -6.89 -12.71
N GLY A 620 -10.71 -5.80 -13.49
CA GLY A 620 -11.77 -4.81 -13.45
C GLY A 620 -11.95 -4.05 -14.76
N ILE A 621 -13.15 -3.53 -14.95
CA ILE A 621 -13.57 -2.74 -16.11
C ILE A 621 -14.24 -1.46 -15.62
N TYR A 622 -13.76 -0.30 -16.10
CA TYR A 622 -14.15 1.02 -15.58
C TYR A 622 -14.50 2.00 -16.70
N PHE A 623 -15.49 2.84 -16.41
CA PHE A 623 -16.03 3.89 -17.26
C PHE A 623 -15.70 5.26 -16.64
N CYS A 624 -14.42 5.51 -16.40
CA CYS A 624 -13.95 6.77 -15.86
C CYS A 624 -13.96 7.86 -16.95
N ARG A 625 -15.08 8.59 -17.07
CA ARG A 625 -15.31 9.57 -18.14
C ARG A 625 -14.16 10.57 -18.34
N PRO A 626 -13.61 11.24 -17.30
CA PRO A 626 -12.51 12.18 -17.49
C PRO A 626 -11.21 11.53 -17.99
N TYR A 627 -10.95 10.27 -17.62
CA TYR A 627 -9.76 9.52 -18.06
C TYR A 627 -9.88 9.11 -19.53
N ILE A 628 -11.02 8.55 -19.92
CA ILE A 628 -11.27 8.05 -21.29
C ILE A 628 -11.34 9.23 -22.28
N GLU A 629 -12.04 10.31 -21.92
CA GLU A 629 -12.11 11.53 -22.74
C GLU A 629 -10.76 12.24 -22.88
N ALA A 630 -9.95 12.32 -21.81
CA ALA A 630 -8.66 13.02 -21.86
C ALA A 630 -7.57 12.26 -22.63
N TYR A 631 -7.54 10.93 -22.54
CA TYR A 631 -6.40 10.13 -23.00
C TYR A 631 -6.66 9.22 -24.20
N PHE A 632 -7.91 8.80 -24.46
CA PHE A 632 -8.23 7.84 -25.51
C PHE A 632 -9.11 8.44 -26.62
N LEU A 633 -10.22 9.12 -26.29
CA LEU A 633 -11.11 9.70 -27.30
C LEU A 633 -10.50 10.89 -28.05
N ARG A 634 -9.52 11.58 -27.47
CA ARG A 634 -8.74 12.65 -28.14
C ARG A 634 -7.62 12.14 -29.05
N ARG A 635 -7.49 10.83 -29.23
CA ARG A 635 -6.35 10.20 -29.92
C ARG A 635 -6.83 9.27 -31.04
N PRO A 636 -6.70 9.64 -32.33
CA PRO A 636 -7.26 8.87 -33.44
C PRO A 636 -6.85 7.39 -33.46
N GLU A 637 -5.66 7.05 -32.97
CA GLU A 637 -5.19 5.67 -32.87
C GLU A 637 -6.04 4.80 -31.93
N HIS A 638 -6.64 5.38 -30.88
CA HIS A 638 -7.53 4.70 -29.93
C HIS A 638 -9.01 4.99 -30.22
N ALA A 639 -9.37 6.25 -30.44
CA ALA A 639 -10.74 6.73 -30.62
C ALA A 639 -11.48 6.01 -31.76
N ARG A 640 -10.77 5.66 -32.84
CA ARG A 640 -11.31 4.86 -33.97
C ARG A 640 -11.94 3.52 -33.56
N TYR A 641 -11.55 2.98 -32.40
CA TYR A 641 -11.96 1.67 -31.89
C TYR A 641 -12.95 1.77 -30.71
N ILE A 642 -13.36 2.95 -30.27
CA ILE A 642 -14.23 3.14 -29.09
C ILE A 642 -15.54 3.80 -29.54
N ASP A 643 -16.69 3.20 -29.23
CA ASP A 643 -18.00 3.78 -29.56
C ASP A 643 -18.42 4.74 -28.44
N ALA A 644 -18.20 6.04 -28.67
CA ALA A 644 -18.56 7.09 -27.73
C ALA A 644 -20.08 7.18 -27.47
N ALA A 645 -20.94 6.76 -28.40
CA ALA A 645 -22.39 6.71 -28.21
C ALA A 645 -22.82 5.49 -27.40
N ALA A 646 -22.08 4.37 -27.49
CA ALA A 646 -22.28 3.23 -26.59
C ALA A 646 -21.92 3.59 -25.14
N LEU A 647 -20.86 4.36 -24.92
CA LEU A 647 -20.38 4.73 -23.58
C LEU A 647 -21.39 5.51 -22.73
N GLU A 648 -22.29 6.29 -23.33
CA GLU A 648 -23.33 7.03 -22.58
C GLU A 648 -24.28 6.10 -21.80
N ARG A 649 -24.39 4.82 -22.17
CA ARG A 649 -25.12 3.80 -21.37
C ARG A 649 -24.35 3.33 -20.14
N TYR A 650 -23.02 3.39 -20.18
CA TYR A 650 -22.13 2.78 -19.18
C TYR A 650 -21.52 3.76 -18.18
N TRP A 651 -21.54 5.09 -18.42
CA TRP A 651 -21.02 6.07 -17.45
C TRP A 651 -21.63 5.96 -16.05
N ALA A 652 -22.92 5.62 -15.95
CA ALA A 652 -23.63 5.44 -14.68
C ALA A 652 -23.31 4.11 -13.96
N VAL A 653 -22.72 3.13 -14.67
CA VAL A 653 -22.19 1.89 -14.07
C VAL A 653 -20.91 2.19 -13.29
N GLY A 654 -20.08 3.11 -13.80
CA GLY A 654 -18.82 3.54 -13.18
C GLY A 654 -17.71 2.48 -13.28
N GLY A 655 -17.91 1.30 -12.72
CA GLY A 655 -16.95 0.20 -12.86
C GLY A 655 -17.31 -1.06 -12.10
N VAL A 656 -16.59 -2.13 -12.38
CA VAL A 656 -16.68 -3.44 -11.72
C VAL A 656 -15.27 -3.92 -11.44
N ARG A 657 -15.05 -4.44 -10.23
CA ARG A 657 -13.87 -5.24 -9.87
C ARG A 657 -14.32 -6.47 -9.05
N VAL A 658 -13.64 -7.59 -9.25
CA VAL A 658 -13.77 -8.80 -8.41
C VAL A 658 -12.35 -9.27 -8.12
N GLU A 659 -12.05 -9.53 -6.86
CA GLU A 659 -10.67 -9.76 -6.41
C GLU A 659 -10.59 -10.75 -5.26
N ASP A 660 -9.61 -11.64 -5.35
CA ASP A 660 -9.36 -12.70 -4.38
C ASP A 660 -7.86 -12.88 -4.12
N CYS A 661 -7.51 -13.29 -2.89
CA CYS A 661 -6.15 -13.66 -2.50
C CYS A 661 -5.89 -15.13 -2.85
N VAL A 662 -5.02 -15.38 -3.82
CA VAL A 662 -4.68 -16.72 -4.31
C VAL A 662 -3.29 -17.14 -3.83
N LEU A 663 -3.24 -18.30 -3.17
CA LEU A 663 -2.01 -19.01 -2.80
C LEU A 663 -1.57 -19.92 -3.97
N VAL A 664 -0.30 -19.82 -4.38
CA VAL A 664 0.29 -20.74 -5.35
C VAL A 664 0.72 -22.03 -4.63
N THR A 665 0.19 -23.19 -5.03
CA THR A 665 0.54 -24.50 -4.45
C THR A 665 1.72 -25.14 -5.21
N HIS A 666 2.04 -26.40 -4.92
CA HIS A 666 3.10 -27.13 -5.63
C HIS A 666 2.77 -27.50 -7.09
N ASP A 667 1.49 -27.48 -7.43
CA ASP A 667 0.88 -28.06 -8.63
C ASP A 667 -0.13 -27.13 -9.34
N GLY A 668 -0.69 -26.18 -8.60
CA GLY A 668 -1.79 -25.30 -9.01
C GLY A 668 -1.90 -24.07 -8.10
N CYS A 669 -3.11 -23.82 -7.61
CA CYS A 669 -3.40 -22.76 -6.65
C CYS A 669 -4.55 -23.11 -5.71
N GLU A 670 -4.65 -22.37 -4.61
CA GLU A 670 -5.77 -22.34 -3.69
C GLU A 670 -6.29 -20.90 -3.59
N ASP A 671 -7.59 -20.70 -3.79
CA ASP A 671 -8.26 -19.43 -3.50
C ASP A 671 -8.49 -19.34 -1.98
N LEU A 672 -7.86 -18.36 -1.32
CA LEU A 672 -8.01 -18.15 0.12
C LEU A 672 -9.29 -17.36 0.45
N THR A 673 -9.92 -16.73 -0.54
CA THR A 673 -11.11 -15.90 -0.34
C THR A 673 -12.38 -16.76 -0.36
N THR A 674 -13.19 -16.62 0.69
CA THR A 674 -14.51 -17.28 0.82
C THR A 674 -15.68 -16.28 0.76
N ALA A 675 -15.38 -15.03 0.39
CA ALA A 675 -16.37 -14.01 0.10
C ALA A 675 -17.22 -14.44 -1.11
N PRO A 676 -18.55 -14.39 -1.03
CA PRO A 676 -19.40 -14.85 -2.12
C PRO A 676 -19.17 -14.01 -3.39
N LYS A 677 -19.09 -14.65 -4.56
CA LYS A 677 -19.05 -14.00 -5.88
C LYS A 677 -20.01 -14.67 -6.87
N GLY A 678 -20.21 -14.05 -8.03
CA GLY A 678 -21.01 -14.61 -9.11
C GLY A 678 -22.45 -14.94 -8.69
N GLY A 679 -22.93 -16.11 -9.11
CA GLY A 679 -24.26 -16.59 -8.76
C GLY A 679 -24.45 -16.89 -7.27
N GLU A 680 -23.41 -17.11 -6.47
CA GLU A 680 -23.57 -17.29 -5.02
C GLU A 680 -23.94 -15.96 -4.34
N LEU A 681 -23.21 -14.89 -4.65
CA LEU A 681 -23.46 -13.54 -4.16
C LEU A 681 -24.88 -13.06 -4.50
N LEU A 682 -25.29 -13.28 -5.75
CA LEU A 682 -26.63 -12.91 -6.21
C LEU A 682 -27.71 -13.69 -5.43
N ARG A 683 -27.58 -15.02 -5.29
CA ARG A 683 -28.53 -15.82 -4.48
C ARG A 683 -28.58 -15.38 -3.01
N LEU A 684 -27.44 -15.06 -2.40
CA LEU A 684 -27.35 -14.56 -1.03
C LEU A 684 -28.13 -13.26 -0.84
N MET A 685 -28.13 -12.38 -1.85
CA MET A 685 -28.87 -11.11 -1.87
C MET A 685 -30.34 -11.26 -2.32
N GLY A 686 -30.90 -12.48 -2.32
CA GLY A 686 -32.29 -12.74 -2.69
C GLY A 686 -32.57 -12.78 -4.20
N TYR A 687 -31.53 -12.91 -5.03
CA TYR A 687 -31.65 -13.02 -6.47
C TYR A 687 -31.95 -14.47 -6.89
N ALA A 688 -33.24 -14.80 -6.88
CA ALA A 688 -33.81 -15.86 -7.72
C ALA A 688 -34.06 -15.36 -9.16
#